data_AF-A0A8J5HV09-F1
#
_entry.id   AF-A0A8J5HV09-F1
#
_cell.length_a   1.000
_cell.length_b   1.000
_cell.length_c   1.000
_cell.angle_alpha   90.00
_cell.angle_beta   90.00
_cell.angle_gamma   90.00
#
_symmetry.space_group_name_H-M   'P 1'
#
loop_
_entity.id
_entity.type
_entity.pdbx_description
1 polymer ?
#
loop_
_entity_poly.entity_id
_entity_poly.type
_entity_poly.pdbx_seq_one_letter_code
_entity_poly.pdbx_strand_id
1 'polypeptide(L)'
;MAINNNGNALAINDAQWSLAGKRAVVTGGTKGIGYAIVEELCKFGATVHTCARQEADLLECLRRWEAKGFKVTGSTCDVSSPEDREKLMAEVSSVFGGKLDILVNNAGTGFVKPMALITPEEYKFMMSTNVDSTFHLSQLAYPLLKASGGGAVVNNSSLAGSLGIDNLSIYGTTKAAVNQLTRNLACEWAKDNIRTNCVSPGSIRTPLLEPLLAMPEFKAKETYRIPLGRVGESEEVAQLVAFLCLPASRYITGQVIFIDGGKSINGHSLASSLFCLPQIRNRKGSKKRGSVVARRLRASEYLMAEIFHGAVSCGAEASAMASCESGPLAAIGRRMERRKFASGTETLNLDEIETSRKRRRVDESGDADAEREENSESMTGGSIETPPVASPEESEKSDRCPRYGISEFCGRRREMEDAVSVRPDFLRRDDLTLGKHHFFGVFDGHGCSHVRHCTCFLPGPLLQNSFLTADDLFLRVSQVATLCRDRMHEFVAEDVMALGLNNALPHTVWKGTIERSFARMDAETANGDGVRPSPGCRCELQPPKSDHVGSTAVVAIVSRTHIVVANCGDSRAVLCRNGVPIPLSFDHKPDREDELLRIEAAGGRVIYWDGARVFGVLAMSRAIGDNCLKPFVIPDPEVTVTERDDGDECLILASDGLWDVLSNETACNIARMCLNGGGVRGEAAETDTASRSEDDDEELGDCGGVDAACSDAALLLTKLALARQSADNISVVVVDLRNKRKRETTANSQ
;
A
#
# COMPACT_ATOMS: atom_id res chain seq x y z
N MET A 1 -35.26 -1.67 23.01
CA MET A 1 -36.10 -0.47 22.74
C MET A 1 -35.31 0.75 23.16
N ALA A 2 -35.12 1.73 22.28
CA ALA A 2 -34.52 3.00 22.66
C ALA A 2 -35.57 3.82 23.44
N ILE A 3 -35.18 4.31 24.60
CA ILE A 3 -36.02 5.13 25.48
C ILE A 3 -35.44 6.54 25.41
N ASN A 4 -36.26 7.57 25.19
CA ASN A 4 -35.76 8.93 25.24
C ASN A 4 -35.49 9.37 26.70
N ASN A 5 -34.83 10.52 26.87
CA ASN A 5 -34.51 11.09 28.20
C ASN A 5 -35.74 11.38 29.07
N ASN A 6 -36.96 11.30 28.51
CA ASN A 6 -38.23 11.49 29.22
C ASN A 6 -38.92 10.17 29.56
N GLY A 7 -38.26 9.02 29.39
CA GLY A 7 -38.82 7.71 29.73
C GLY A 7 -39.88 7.19 28.74
N ASN A 8 -40.13 7.91 27.64
CA ASN A 8 -41.04 7.45 26.60
C ASN A 8 -40.29 6.49 25.67
N ALA A 9 -40.91 5.35 25.37
CA ALA A 9 -40.47 4.52 24.26
C ALA A 9 -40.45 5.38 23.00
N LEU A 10 -39.28 5.54 22.37
CA LEU A 10 -39.21 6.13 21.05
C LEU A 10 -40.02 5.22 20.14
N ALA A 11 -41.12 5.72 19.59
CA ALA A 11 -41.79 5.05 18.49
C ALA A 11 -40.76 4.95 17.36
N ILE A 12 -40.11 3.78 17.25
CA ILE A 12 -39.36 3.42 16.06
C ILE A 12 -40.37 3.61 14.94
N ASN A 13 -40.03 4.38 13.92
CA ASN A 13 -40.90 4.53 12.78
C ASN A 13 -41.00 3.13 12.12
N ASP A 14 -42.03 2.35 12.49
CA ASP A 14 -42.18 0.93 12.15
C ASP A 14 -42.09 0.70 10.63
N ALA A 15 -42.44 1.71 9.83
CA ALA A 15 -42.35 1.67 8.38
C ALA A 15 -40.90 1.59 7.85
N GLN A 16 -39.90 2.13 8.55
CA GLN A 16 -38.49 2.08 8.10
C GLN A 16 -37.84 0.71 8.32
N TRP A 17 -38.36 -0.05 9.29
CA TRP A 17 -37.84 -1.35 9.73
C TRP A 17 -38.81 -2.50 9.41
N SER A 18 -39.61 -2.34 8.35
CA SER A 18 -40.56 -3.35 7.89
C SER A 18 -40.37 -3.67 6.39
N LEU A 19 -40.61 -4.92 6.03
CA LEU A 19 -40.74 -5.41 4.65
C LEU A 19 -42.19 -5.85 4.34
N ALA A 20 -43.16 -5.42 5.15
CA ALA A 20 -44.57 -5.73 4.93
C ALA A 20 -45.00 -5.35 3.51
N GLY A 21 -45.55 -6.32 2.76
CA GLY A 21 -46.00 -6.14 1.39
C GLY A 21 -44.88 -6.14 0.33
N LYS A 22 -43.62 -6.34 0.72
CA LYS A 22 -42.50 -6.49 -0.22
C LYS A 22 -42.43 -7.92 -0.77
N ARG A 23 -42.08 -8.02 -2.05
CA ARG A 23 -41.92 -9.29 -2.77
C ARG A 23 -40.44 -9.56 -3.00
N ALA A 24 -39.98 -10.72 -2.56
CA ALA A 24 -38.57 -11.09 -2.60
C ALA A 24 -38.34 -12.39 -3.37
N VAL A 25 -37.22 -12.46 -4.08
CA VAL A 25 -36.66 -13.70 -4.64
C VAL A 25 -35.35 -14.01 -3.95
N VAL A 26 -35.19 -15.26 -3.48
CA VAL A 26 -33.92 -15.75 -2.90
C VAL A 26 -33.50 -17.01 -3.64
N THR A 27 -32.35 -16.98 -4.32
CA THR A 27 -31.86 -18.20 -4.99
C THR A 27 -31.17 -19.15 -4.03
N GLY A 28 -31.43 -20.46 -4.16
CA GLY A 28 -30.81 -21.48 -3.31
C GLY A 28 -31.26 -21.42 -1.85
N GLY A 29 -32.55 -21.17 -1.58
CA GLY A 29 -33.07 -20.94 -0.23
C GLY A 29 -33.35 -22.18 0.61
N THR A 30 -33.03 -23.40 0.16
CA THR A 30 -33.36 -24.62 0.93
C THR A 30 -32.34 -24.98 2.01
N LYS A 31 -31.12 -24.42 1.97
CA LYS A 31 -30.02 -24.77 2.89
C LYS A 31 -29.16 -23.56 3.25
N GLY A 32 -28.47 -23.65 4.39
CA GLY A 32 -27.43 -22.69 4.81
C GLY A 32 -27.91 -21.24 4.83
N ILE A 33 -27.08 -20.33 4.31
CA ILE A 33 -27.34 -18.88 4.27
C ILE A 33 -28.65 -18.55 3.56
N GLY A 34 -28.96 -19.20 2.43
CA GLY A 34 -30.19 -18.96 1.69
C GLY A 34 -31.44 -19.27 2.51
N TYR A 35 -31.43 -20.38 3.24
CA TYR A 35 -32.53 -20.76 4.14
C TYR A 35 -32.74 -19.72 5.25
N ALA A 36 -31.66 -19.27 5.88
CA ALA A 36 -31.73 -18.24 6.91
C ALA A 36 -32.26 -16.91 6.35
N ILE A 37 -31.86 -16.52 5.13
CA ILE A 37 -32.35 -15.31 4.46
C ILE A 37 -33.85 -15.38 4.19
N VAL A 38 -34.37 -16.52 3.71
CA VAL A 38 -35.82 -16.70 3.48
C VAL A 38 -36.60 -16.47 4.77
N GLU A 39 -36.17 -17.10 5.88
CA GLU A 39 -36.84 -16.91 7.18
C GLU A 39 -36.75 -15.47 7.67
N GLU A 40 -35.58 -14.84 7.56
CA GLU A 40 -35.36 -13.49 8.06
C GLU A 40 -36.21 -12.46 7.29
N LEU A 41 -36.28 -12.55 5.96
CA LEU A 41 -37.16 -11.68 5.17
C LEU A 41 -38.64 -11.89 5.53
N CYS A 42 -39.06 -13.13 5.79
CA CYS A 42 -40.44 -13.43 6.23
C CYS A 42 -40.75 -12.84 7.61
N LYS A 43 -39.80 -12.87 8.56
CA LYS A 43 -39.96 -12.24 9.89
C LYS A 43 -40.21 -10.73 9.80
N PHE A 44 -39.65 -10.06 8.78
CA PHE A 44 -39.91 -8.66 8.48
C PHE A 44 -41.20 -8.42 7.66
N GLY A 45 -41.95 -9.47 7.32
CA GLY A 45 -43.25 -9.38 6.63
C GLY A 45 -43.21 -9.45 5.11
N ALA A 46 -42.07 -9.83 4.51
CA ALA A 46 -41.97 -10.03 3.08
C ALA A 46 -42.68 -11.31 2.62
N THR A 47 -43.19 -11.30 1.39
CA THR A 47 -43.59 -12.51 0.66
C THR A 47 -42.40 -12.97 -0.18
N VAL A 48 -41.97 -14.22 -0.01
CA VAL A 48 -40.73 -14.73 -0.61
C VAL A 48 -41.03 -15.81 -1.65
N HIS A 49 -40.31 -15.78 -2.78
CA HIS A 49 -40.21 -16.88 -3.72
C HIS A 49 -38.76 -17.40 -3.71
N THR A 50 -38.56 -18.70 -3.61
CA THR A 50 -37.22 -19.31 -3.58
C THR A 50 -37.09 -20.42 -4.61
N CYS A 51 -35.86 -20.81 -4.93
CA CYS A 51 -35.61 -21.96 -5.79
C CYS A 51 -34.53 -22.89 -5.25
N ALA A 52 -34.55 -24.14 -5.72
CA ALA A 52 -33.51 -25.14 -5.53
C ALA A 52 -33.58 -26.19 -6.65
N ARG A 53 -32.52 -26.99 -6.82
CA ARG A 53 -32.48 -28.04 -7.84
C ARG A 53 -33.30 -29.28 -7.45
N GLN A 54 -33.31 -29.62 -6.17
CA GLN A 54 -33.98 -30.81 -5.65
C GLN A 54 -35.38 -30.45 -5.18
N GLU A 55 -36.40 -30.98 -5.88
CA GLU A 55 -37.81 -30.73 -5.57
C GLU A 55 -38.21 -31.20 -4.16
N ALA A 56 -37.74 -32.38 -3.75
CA ALA A 56 -38.06 -32.93 -2.43
C ALA A 56 -37.61 -32.00 -1.28
N ASP A 57 -36.38 -31.49 -1.34
CA ASP A 57 -35.83 -30.56 -0.34
C ASP A 57 -36.62 -29.24 -0.32
N LEU A 58 -37.05 -28.76 -1.50
CA LEU A 58 -37.84 -27.55 -1.64
C LEU A 58 -39.23 -27.71 -1.01
N LEU A 59 -39.95 -28.77 -1.36
CA LEU A 59 -41.28 -29.06 -0.82
C LEU A 59 -41.26 -29.28 0.70
N GLU A 60 -40.19 -29.88 1.23
CA GLU A 60 -40.02 -30.00 2.67
C GLU A 60 -39.85 -28.62 3.33
N CYS A 61 -39.01 -27.74 2.79
CA CYS A 61 -38.81 -26.40 3.32
C CYS A 61 -40.11 -25.57 3.26
N LEU A 62 -40.85 -25.63 2.15
CA LEU A 62 -42.13 -24.94 1.98
C LEU A 62 -43.15 -25.34 3.05
N ARG A 63 -43.31 -26.65 3.33
CA ARG A 63 -44.18 -27.11 4.42
C ARG A 63 -43.76 -26.60 5.80
N ARG A 64 -42.45 -26.55 6.07
CA ARG A 64 -41.93 -26.03 7.35
C ARG A 64 -42.18 -24.52 7.50
N TRP A 65 -42.04 -23.74 6.43
CA TRP A 65 -42.30 -22.31 6.46
C TRP A 65 -43.79 -21.99 6.53
N GLU A 66 -44.64 -22.76 5.85
CA GLU A 66 -46.09 -22.67 5.97
C GLU A 66 -46.54 -22.91 7.42
N ALA A 67 -45.99 -23.93 8.09
CA ALA A 67 -46.26 -24.21 9.51
C ALA A 67 -45.84 -23.08 10.46
N LYS A 68 -44.86 -22.23 10.05
CA LYS A 68 -44.45 -21.02 10.77
C LYS A 68 -45.29 -19.79 10.42
N GLY A 69 -46.25 -19.91 9.49
CA GLY A 69 -47.07 -18.80 8.99
C GLY A 69 -46.36 -17.90 7.98
N PHE A 70 -45.23 -18.34 7.42
CA PHE A 70 -44.49 -17.58 6.42
C PHE A 70 -45.09 -17.75 5.03
N LYS A 71 -45.10 -16.65 4.26
CA LYS A 71 -45.60 -16.62 2.88
C LYS A 71 -44.45 -16.91 1.91
N VAL A 72 -44.17 -18.20 1.72
CA VAL A 72 -43.10 -18.66 0.83
C VAL A 72 -43.67 -19.52 -0.28
N THR A 73 -43.29 -19.21 -1.51
CA THR A 73 -43.49 -20.07 -2.69
C THR A 73 -42.14 -20.48 -3.25
N GLY A 74 -42.11 -21.45 -4.15
CA GLY A 74 -40.86 -21.76 -4.82
C GLY A 74 -40.99 -22.77 -5.94
N SER A 75 -39.99 -22.79 -6.81
CA SER A 75 -39.91 -23.70 -7.94
C SER A 75 -38.52 -24.30 -8.13
N THR A 76 -38.46 -25.37 -8.92
CA THR A 76 -37.19 -26.00 -9.26
C THR A 76 -36.42 -25.14 -10.27
N CYS A 77 -35.14 -24.92 -10.00
CA CYS A 77 -34.27 -24.13 -10.88
C CYS A 77 -32.82 -24.54 -10.68
N ASP A 78 -32.13 -24.87 -11.77
CA ASP A 78 -30.67 -24.82 -11.80
C ASP A 78 -30.22 -23.44 -12.30
N VAL A 79 -29.71 -22.62 -11.38
CA VAL A 79 -29.26 -21.25 -11.71
C VAL A 79 -28.08 -21.22 -12.68
N SER A 80 -27.38 -22.34 -12.93
CA SER A 80 -26.35 -22.42 -13.97
C SER A 80 -26.94 -22.50 -15.39
N SER A 81 -28.17 -22.98 -15.56
CA SER A 81 -28.87 -23.01 -16.86
C SER A 81 -29.54 -21.67 -17.17
N PRO A 82 -29.24 -21.03 -18.31
CA PRO A 82 -29.94 -19.84 -18.77
C PRO A 82 -31.46 -20.02 -18.88
N GLU A 83 -31.91 -21.15 -19.40
CA GLU A 83 -33.31 -21.46 -19.64
C GLU A 83 -34.09 -21.58 -18.32
N ASP A 84 -33.49 -22.18 -17.30
CA ASP A 84 -34.11 -22.28 -15.99
C ASP A 84 -34.14 -20.93 -15.26
N ARG A 85 -33.17 -20.04 -15.49
CA ARG A 85 -33.22 -18.65 -14.97
C ARG A 85 -34.39 -17.87 -15.58
N GLU A 86 -34.63 -18.03 -16.89
CA GLU A 86 -35.76 -17.41 -17.58
C GLU A 86 -37.11 -17.93 -17.07
N LYS A 87 -37.25 -19.26 -16.93
CA LYS A 87 -38.47 -19.88 -16.36
C LYS A 87 -38.73 -19.41 -14.94
N LEU A 88 -37.71 -19.39 -14.07
CA LEU A 88 -37.82 -18.90 -12.70
C LEU A 88 -38.36 -17.46 -12.68
N MET A 89 -37.79 -16.57 -13.49
CA MET A 89 -38.20 -15.17 -13.51
C MET A 89 -39.59 -14.96 -14.14
N ALA A 90 -39.98 -15.78 -15.11
CA ALA A 90 -41.34 -15.79 -15.65
C ALA A 90 -42.37 -16.21 -14.59
N GLU A 91 -42.06 -17.24 -13.81
CA GLU A 91 -42.91 -17.69 -12.71
C GLU A 91 -43.01 -16.64 -11.60
N VAL A 92 -41.89 -16.06 -11.18
CA VAL A 92 -41.85 -14.93 -10.22
C VAL A 92 -42.72 -13.77 -10.72
N SER A 93 -42.60 -13.41 -11.99
CA SER A 93 -43.42 -12.36 -12.61
C SER A 93 -44.91 -12.69 -12.52
N SER A 94 -45.30 -13.93 -12.78
CA SER A 94 -46.69 -14.41 -12.65
C SER A 94 -47.18 -14.34 -11.20
N VAL A 95 -46.44 -14.92 -10.26
CA VAL A 95 -46.80 -15.00 -8.83
C VAL A 95 -46.91 -13.62 -8.19
N PHE A 96 -46.06 -12.67 -8.61
CA PHE A 96 -45.98 -11.34 -8.01
C PHE A 96 -46.65 -10.23 -8.84
N GLY A 97 -47.35 -10.58 -9.92
CA GLY A 97 -48.10 -9.63 -10.75
C GLY A 97 -47.20 -8.61 -11.45
N GLY A 98 -46.08 -9.06 -12.01
CA GLY A 98 -45.15 -8.25 -12.81
C GLY A 98 -44.28 -7.30 -12.00
N LYS A 99 -44.14 -7.50 -10.69
CA LYS A 99 -43.42 -6.60 -9.79
C LYS A 99 -42.57 -7.37 -8.80
N LEU A 100 -41.36 -6.87 -8.53
CA LEU A 100 -40.44 -7.44 -7.55
C LEU A 100 -39.82 -6.31 -6.73
N ASP A 101 -39.63 -6.47 -5.43
CA ASP A 101 -38.98 -5.46 -4.59
C ASP A 101 -37.55 -5.85 -4.23
N ILE A 102 -37.29 -7.15 -4.04
CA ILE A 102 -36.03 -7.67 -3.52
C ILE A 102 -35.53 -8.83 -4.39
N LEU A 103 -34.27 -8.78 -4.81
CA LEU A 103 -33.56 -9.91 -5.39
C LEU A 103 -32.35 -10.25 -4.53
N VAL A 104 -32.26 -11.49 -4.07
CA VAL A 104 -31.08 -12.01 -3.37
C VAL A 104 -30.41 -13.09 -4.21
N ASN A 105 -29.28 -12.74 -4.81
CA ASN A 105 -28.42 -13.69 -5.52
C ASN A 105 -27.54 -14.44 -4.50
N ASN A 106 -28.08 -15.50 -3.92
CA ASN A 106 -27.42 -16.30 -2.89
C ASN A 106 -26.83 -17.62 -3.42
N ALA A 107 -27.49 -18.28 -4.38
CA ALA A 107 -27.03 -19.55 -4.91
C ALA A 107 -25.60 -19.43 -5.45
N GLY A 108 -24.74 -20.37 -5.05
CA GLY A 108 -23.35 -20.39 -5.44
C GLY A 108 -22.69 -21.72 -5.09
N THR A 109 -21.56 -21.99 -5.72
CA THR A 109 -20.76 -23.18 -5.52
C THR A 109 -19.28 -22.82 -5.36
N GLY A 110 -18.51 -23.73 -4.79
CA GLY A 110 -17.07 -23.58 -4.62
C GLY A 110 -16.45 -24.88 -4.15
N PHE A 111 -15.19 -25.08 -4.51
CA PHE A 111 -14.37 -26.18 -4.05
C PHE A 111 -12.97 -25.68 -3.73
N VAL A 112 -12.32 -26.37 -2.80
CA VAL A 112 -10.93 -26.12 -2.41
C VAL A 112 -10.05 -26.99 -3.29
N LYS A 113 -9.33 -26.39 -4.24
CA LYS A 113 -8.47 -27.12 -5.18
C LYS A 113 -7.28 -26.25 -5.63
N PRO A 114 -6.04 -26.78 -5.66
CA PRO A 114 -4.91 -26.07 -6.24
C PRO A 114 -5.19 -25.67 -7.69
N MET A 115 -4.80 -24.44 -8.07
CA MET A 115 -5.07 -23.90 -9.39
C MET A 115 -4.59 -24.82 -10.53
N ALA A 116 -3.42 -25.44 -10.35
CA ALA A 116 -2.83 -26.35 -11.35
C ALA A 116 -3.66 -27.61 -11.63
N LEU A 117 -4.62 -27.95 -10.77
CA LEU A 117 -5.47 -29.14 -10.88
C LEU A 117 -6.91 -28.82 -11.31
N ILE A 118 -7.27 -27.53 -11.44
CA ILE A 118 -8.62 -27.13 -11.84
C ILE A 118 -8.81 -27.42 -13.33
N THR A 119 -9.86 -28.16 -13.68
CA THR A 119 -10.18 -28.47 -15.08
C THR A 119 -10.95 -27.31 -15.74
N PRO A 120 -10.96 -27.21 -17.08
CA PRO A 120 -11.77 -26.23 -17.80
C PRO A 120 -13.28 -26.34 -17.50
N GLU A 121 -13.79 -27.55 -17.30
CA GLU A 121 -15.20 -27.83 -16.99
C GLU A 121 -15.55 -27.33 -15.58
N GLU A 122 -14.66 -27.59 -14.62
CA GLU A 122 -14.73 -27.09 -13.25
C GLU A 122 -14.73 -25.55 -13.19
N TYR A 123 -13.84 -24.92 -13.97
CA TYR A 123 -13.80 -23.47 -14.14
C TYR A 123 -15.13 -22.93 -14.70
N LYS A 124 -15.61 -23.52 -15.81
CA LYS A 124 -16.85 -23.11 -16.48
C LYS A 124 -18.05 -23.26 -15.56
N PHE A 125 -18.12 -24.36 -14.80
CA PHE A 125 -19.19 -24.61 -13.84
C PHE A 125 -19.24 -23.54 -12.73
N MET A 126 -18.09 -23.16 -12.15
CA MET A 126 -18.03 -22.09 -11.15
C MET A 126 -18.42 -20.73 -11.73
N MET A 127 -17.92 -20.38 -12.92
CA MET A 127 -18.28 -19.11 -13.58
C MET A 127 -19.77 -19.04 -13.89
N SER A 128 -20.33 -20.11 -14.46
CA SER A 128 -21.76 -20.20 -14.80
C SER A 128 -22.65 -20.11 -13.55
N THR A 129 -22.28 -20.81 -12.48
CA THR A 129 -23.08 -20.85 -11.26
C THR A 129 -22.97 -19.57 -10.44
N ASN A 130 -21.79 -18.94 -10.35
CA ASN A 130 -21.57 -17.81 -9.45
C ASN A 130 -21.68 -16.44 -10.13
N VAL A 131 -21.20 -16.31 -11.37
CA VAL A 131 -21.10 -15.03 -12.09
C VAL A 131 -22.25 -14.88 -13.08
N ASP A 132 -22.38 -15.82 -14.03
CA ASP A 132 -23.37 -15.72 -15.11
C ASP A 132 -24.79 -15.73 -14.55
N SER A 133 -25.04 -16.53 -13.51
CA SER A 133 -26.33 -16.57 -12.83
C SER A 133 -26.69 -15.24 -12.17
N THR A 134 -25.76 -14.64 -11.42
CA THR A 134 -25.93 -13.36 -10.72
C THR A 134 -26.19 -12.24 -11.73
N PHE A 135 -25.41 -12.19 -12.80
CA PHE A 135 -25.59 -11.24 -13.89
C PHE A 135 -26.95 -11.40 -14.57
N HIS A 136 -27.28 -12.61 -15.04
CA HIS A 136 -28.48 -12.83 -15.85
C HIS A 136 -29.76 -12.68 -15.02
N LEU A 137 -29.80 -13.19 -13.79
CA LEU A 137 -30.98 -13.00 -12.91
C LEU A 137 -31.19 -11.54 -12.57
N SER A 138 -30.13 -10.77 -12.35
CA SER A 138 -30.26 -9.33 -12.12
C SER A 138 -30.87 -8.65 -13.35
N GLN A 139 -30.41 -9.01 -14.56
CA GLN A 139 -30.96 -8.47 -15.81
C GLN A 139 -32.44 -8.83 -16.00
N LEU A 140 -32.83 -10.08 -15.76
CA LEU A 140 -34.21 -10.54 -15.86
C LEU A 140 -35.13 -9.93 -14.80
N ALA A 141 -34.59 -9.64 -13.60
CA ALA A 141 -35.33 -9.01 -12.52
C ALA A 141 -35.50 -7.50 -12.68
N TYR A 142 -34.59 -6.82 -13.39
CA TYR A 142 -34.62 -5.36 -13.60
C TYR A 142 -35.99 -4.80 -14.00
N PRO A 143 -36.73 -5.33 -15.01
CA PRO A 143 -38.06 -4.81 -15.36
C PRO A 143 -39.06 -4.92 -14.20
N LEU A 144 -39.01 -5.99 -13.42
CA LEU A 144 -39.90 -6.20 -12.27
C LEU A 144 -39.54 -5.28 -11.08
N LEU A 145 -38.24 -5.08 -10.85
CA LEU A 145 -37.69 -4.15 -9.85
C LEU A 145 -38.04 -2.69 -10.17
N LYS A 146 -37.99 -2.33 -11.46
CA LYS A 146 -38.41 -1.00 -11.91
C LYS A 146 -39.93 -0.82 -11.75
N ALA A 147 -40.72 -1.84 -12.09
CA ALA A 147 -42.18 -1.78 -12.00
C ALA A 147 -42.73 -1.68 -10.56
N SER A 148 -41.94 -2.03 -9.54
CA SER A 148 -42.30 -1.86 -8.14
C SER A 148 -42.04 -0.44 -7.60
N GLY A 149 -41.43 0.45 -8.41
CA GLY A 149 -41.06 1.82 -8.02
C GLY A 149 -39.64 1.93 -7.43
N GLY A 150 -38.83 0.89 -7.60
CA GLY A 150 -37.50 0.75 -7.03
C GLY A 150 -37.36 -0.52 -6.21
N GLY A 151 -36.14 -0.97 -5.97
CA GLY A 151 -35.89 -2.24 -5.32
C GLY A 151 -34.52 -2.36 -4.67
N ALA A 152 -34.27 -3.51 -4.04
CA ALA A 152 -33.00 -3.85 -3.42
C ALA A 152 -32.48 -5.17 -3.99
N VAL A 153 -31.29 -5.11 -4.58
CA VAL A 153 -30.53 -6.29 -5.01
C VAL A 153 -29.42 -6.52 -3.99
N VAL A 154 -29.34 -7.74 -3.45
CA VAL A 154 -28.28 -8.16 -2.53
C VAL A 154 -27.58 -9.38 -3.10
N ASN A 155 -26.30 -9.22 -3.45
CA ASN A 155 -25.46 -10.30 -3.93
C ASN A 155 -24.70 -10.95 -2.76
N ASN A 156 -24.64 -12.27 -2.73
CA ASN A 156 -23.84 -13.00 -1.75
C ASN A 156 -22.46 -13.36 -2.32
N SER A 157 -21.43 -12.67 -1.84
CA SER A 157 -20.04 -12.87 -2.24
C SER A 157 -19.28 -13.77 -1.26
N SER A 158 -18.03 -13.45 -0.95
CA SER A 158 -17.18 -14.10 0.04
C SER A 158 -15.97 -13.21 0.32
N LEU A 159 -15.39 -13.34 1.52
CA LEU A 159 -14.11 -12.74 1.84
C LEU A 159 -13.00 -13.10 0.81
N ALA A 160 -13.13 -14.27 0.16
CA ALA A 160 -12.22 -14.73 -0.90
C ALA A 160 -12.28 -13.86 -2.16
N GLY A 161 -13.33 -13.05 -2.34
CA GLY A 161 -13.45 -12.07 -3.42
C GLY A 161 -12.61 -10.81 -3.22
N SER A 162 -11.94 -10.67 -2.07
CA SER A 162 -11.07 -9.54 -1.75
C SER A 162 -9.72 -9.94 -1.17
N LEU A 163 -9.57 -11.17 -0.68
CA LEU A 163 -8.32 -11.70 -0.15
C LEU A 163 -7.85 -12.92 -0.95
N GLY A 164 -6.53 -13.05 -1.10
CA GLY A 164 -5.91 -14.27 -1.61
C GLY A 164 -6.00 -15.39 -0.56
N ILE A 165 -6.75 -16.44 -0.86
CA ILE A 165 -6.84 -17.64 -0.03
C ILE A 165 -6.35 -18.84 -0.84
N ASP A 166 -5.41 -19.58 -0.25
CA ASP A 166 -4.83 -20.75 -0.88
C ASP A 166 -5.91 -21.76 -1.30
N ASN A 167 -5.74 -22.37 -2.47
CA ASN A 167 -6.68 -23.33 -3.08
C ASN A 167 -8.11 -22.82 -3.36
N LEU A 168 -8.35 -21.50 -3.30
CA LEU A 168 -9.64 -20.88 -3.65
C LEU A 168 -9.52 -19.91 -4.83
N SER A 169 -8.55 -20.11 -5.74
CA SER A 169 -8.25 -19.16 -6.82
C SER A 169 -9.47 -18.79 -7.66
N ILE A 170 -10.11 -19.76 -8.33
CA ILE A 170 -11.25 -19.47 -9.20
C ILE A 170 -12.49 -19.07 -8.42
N TYR A 171 -12.74 -19.70 -7.26
CA TYR A 171 -13.83 -19.29 -6.39
C TYR A 171 -13.71 -17.81 -6.00
N GLY A 172 -12.53 -17.40 -5.53
CA GLY A 172 -12.20 -16.00 -5.23
C GLY A 172 -12.40 -15.08 -6.43
N THR A 173 -11.92 -15.47 -7.62
CA THR A 173 -12.16 -14.73 -8.86
C THR A 173 -13.65 -14.54 -9.15
N THR A 174 -14.48 -15.57 -9.00
CA THR A 174 -15.93 -15.45 -9.21
C THR A 174 -16.58 -14.46 -8.24
N LYS A 175 -16.15 -14.48 -6.98
CA LYS A 175 -16.67 -13.58 -5.94
C LYS A 175 -16.16 -12.15 -6.09
N ALA A 176 -14.93 -11.96 -6.58
CA ALA A 176 -14.40 -10.66 -6.98
C ALA A 176 -15.20 -10.05 -8.16
N ALA A 177 -15.57 -10.87 -9.15
CA ALA A 177 -16.42 -10.44 -10.26
C ALA A 177 -17.79 -9.96 -9.76
N VAL A 178 -18.43 -10.69 -8.83
CA VAL A 178 -19.69 -10.29 -8.19
C VAL A 178 -19.54 -8.99 -7.39
N ASN A 179 -18.41 -8.78 -6.70
CA ASN A 179 -18.12 -7.53 -5.99
C ASN A 179 -18.08 -6.34 -6.96
N GLN A 180 -17.44 -6.49 -8.13
CA GLN A 180 -17.39 -5.44 -9.14
C GLN A 180 -18.75 -5.21 -9.80
N LEU A 181 -19.44 -6.29 -10.20
CA LEU A 181 -20.78 -6.22 -10.77
C LEU A 181 -21.75 -5.44 -9.87
N THR A 182 -21.67 -5.65 -8.55
CA THR A 182 -22.48 -4.93 -7.56
C THR A 182 -22.30 -3.41 -7.68
N ARG A 183 -21.06 -2.92 -7.79
CA ARG A 183 -20.77 -1.49 -7.94
C ARG A 183 -21.31 -0.93 -9.25
N ASN A 184 -21.13 -1.67 -10.35
CA ASN A 184 -21.64 -1.27 -11.65
C ASN A 184 -23.17 -1.14 -11.68
N LEU A 185 -23.87 -2.17 -11.21
CA LEU A 185 -25.35 -2.17 -11.14
C LEU A 185 -25.87 -1.05 -10.23
N ALA A 186 -25.20 -0.77 -9.12
CA ALA A 186 -25.57 0.32 -8.23
C ALA A 186 -25.52 1.69 -8.92
N CYS A 187 -24.47 1.95 -9.71
CA CYS A 187 -24.34 3.19 -10.47
C CYS A 187 -25.37 3.27 -11.61
N GLU A 188 -25.57 2.18 -12.35
CA GLU A 188 -26.42 2.15 -13.55
C GLU A 188 -27.92 2.25 -13.22
N TRP A 189 -28.36 1.60 -12.14
CA TRP A 189 -29.79 1.46 -11.81
C TRP A 189 -30.28 2.42 -10.72
N ALA A 190 -29.40 3.25 -10.15
CA ALA A 190 -29.78 4.27 -9.17
C ALA A 190 -30.89 5.22 -9.67
N LYS A 191 -30.87 5.57 -10.97
CA LYS A 191 -31.89 6.40 -11.62
C LYS A 191 -33.30 5.81 -11.59
N ASP A 192 -33.40 4.48 -11.45
CA ASP A 192 -34.66 3.74 -11.34
C ASP A 192 -35.00 3.41 -9.88
N ASN A 193 -34.32 4.04 -8.91
CA ASN A 193 -34.48 3.81 -7.47
C ASN A 193 -34.17 2.36 -7.06
N ILE A 194 -33.26 1.69 -7.77
CA ILE A 194 -32.80 0.34 -7.44
C ILE A 194 -31.43 0.45 -6.77
N ARG A 195 -31.31 -0.12 -5.58
CA ARG A 195 -30.05 -0.21 -4.83
C ARG A 195 -29.46 -1.60 -5.02
N THR A 196 -28.15 -1.67 -5.18
CA THR A 196 -27.44 -2.95 -5.32
C THR A 196 -26.29 -2.98 -4.33
N ASN A 197 -26.30 -3.94 -3.42
CA ASN A 197 -25.24 -4.14 -2.43
C ASN A 197 -24.78 -5.60 -2.43
N CYS A 198 -23.66 -5.84 -1.77
CA CYS A 198 -23.05 -7.14 -1.65
C CYS A 198 -22.73 -7.43 -0.18
N VAL A 199 -23.06 -8.64 0.26
CA VAL A 199 -22.60 -9.17 1.54
C VAL A 199 -21.44 -10.13 1.27
N SER A 200 -20.37 -10.01 2.04
CA SER A 200 -19.14 -10.78 1.88
C SER A 200 -18.88 -11.60 3.15
N PRO A 201 -19.42 -12.83 3.24
CA PRO A 201 -19.29 -13.63 4.45
C PRO A 201 -17.88 -14.17 4.68
N GLY A 202 -17.58 -14.34 5.97
CA GLY A 202 -16.46 -15.10 6.49
C GLY A 202 -16.61 -16.61 6.33
N SER A 203 -16.01 -17.37 7.25
CA SER A 203 -16.36 -18.77 7.46
C SER A 203 -17.68 -18.87 8.21
N ILE A 204 -18.71 -19.34 7.50
CA ILE A 204 -20.06 -19.52 8.02
C ILE A 204 -20.41 -20.99 8.08
N ARG A 205 -20.96 -21.45 9.21
CA ARG A 205 -21.45 -22.81 9.36
C ARG A 205 -22.62 -23.06 8.41
N THR A 206 -22.37 -23.89 7.40
CA THR A 206 -23.33 -24.26 6.36
C THR A 206 -23.06 -25.70 5.94
N PRO A 207 -24.03 -26.41 5.33
CA PRO A 207 -23.78 -27.76 4.81
C PRO A 207 -22.61 -27.83 3.81
N LEU A 208 -22.27 -26.73 3.13
CA LEU A 208 -21.13 -26.64 2.22
C LEU A 208 -19.79 -26.62 2.96
N LEU A 209 -19.70 -25.91 4.10
CA LEU A 209 -18.47 -25.77 4.88
C LEU A 209 -18.34 -26.81 6.00
N GLU A 210 -19.43 -27.46 6.40
CA GLU A 210 -19.48 -28.43 7.51
C GLU A 210 -18.40 -29.53 7.41
N PRO A 211 -18.14 -30.15 6.23
CA PRO A 211 -17.08 -31.16 6.13
C PRO A 211 -15.69 -30.64 6.51
N LEU A 212 -15.39 -29.37 6.20
CA LEU A 212 -14.12 -28.74 6.59
C LEU A 212 -14.12 -28.35 8.07
N LEU A 213 -15.24 -27.86 8.61
CA LEU A 213 -15.36 -27.52 10.03
C LEU A 213 -15.35 -28.75 10.94
N ALA A 214 -15.70 -29.92 10.43
CA ALA A 214 -15.59 -31.19 11.15
C ALA A 214 -14.12 -31.59 11.39
N MET A 215 -13.17 -31.05 10.60
CA MET A 215 -11.73 -31.26 10.79
C MET A 215 -11.22 -30.37 11.94
N PRO A 216 -10.76 -30.92 13.08
CA PRO A 216 -10.39 -30.13 14.26
C PRO A 216 -9.28 -29.11 13.97
N GLU A 217 -8.29 -29.49 13.17
CA GLU A 217 -7.16 -28.63 12.81
C GLU A 217 -7.59 -27.43 11.96
N PHE A 218 -8.44 -27.67 10.94
CA PHE A 218 -8.99 -26.62 10.12
C PHE A 218 -9.82 -25.66 10.97
N LYS A 219 -10.73 -26.20 11.80
CA LYS A 219 -11.57 -25.40 12.69
C LYS A 219 -10.76 -24.55 13.66
N ALA A 220 -9.72 -25.11 14.29
CA ALA A 220 -8.86 -24.38 15.21
C ALA A 220 -8.10 -23.26 14.50
N LYS A 221 -7.50 -23.56 13.34
CA LYS A 221 -6.77 -22.58 12.52
C LYS A 221 -7.68 -21.46 12.04
N GLU A 222 -8.88 -21.81 11.61
CA GLU A 222 -9.87 -20.86 11.11
C GLU A 222 -10.37 -19.95 12.24
N THR A 223 -10.71 -20.54 13.39
CA THR A 223 -11.14 -19.81 14.59
C THR A 223 -10.07 -18.85 15.10
N TYR A 224 -8.80 -19.27 15.10
CA TYR A 224 -7.67 -18.44 15.52
C TYR A 224 -7.49 -17.18 14.65
N ARG A 225 -7.81 -17.28 13.35
CA ARG A 225 -7.70 -16.14 12.42
C ARG A 225 -8.86 -15.16 12.53
N ILE A 226 -9.96 -15.55 13.17
CA ILE A 226 -11.15 -14.72 13.35
C ILE A 226 -11.06 -14.03 14.72
N PRO A 227 -10.96 -12.69 14.79
CA PRO A 227 -10.92 -11.96 16.06
C PRO A 227 -12.05 -12.30 17.04
N LEU A 228 -13.27 -12.55 16.56
CA LEU A 228 -14.38 -13.00 17.40
C LEU A 228 -14.23 -14.42 17.96
N GLY A 229 -13.19 -15.16 17.58
CA GLY A 229 -12.87 -16.47 18.16
C GLY A 229 -13.89 -17.56 17.84
N ARG A 230 -14.68 -17.40 16.77
CA ARG A 230 -15.63 -18.41 16.27
C ARG A 230 -15.96 -18.21 14.80
N VAL A 231 -16.48 -19.26 14.17
CA VAL A 231 -17.15 -19.14 12.86
C VAL A 231 -18.51 -18.45 13.03
N GLY A 232 -19.00 -17.84 11.95
CA GLY A 232 -20.33 -17.24 11.91
C GLY A 232 -21.43 -18.28 11.68
N GLU A 233 -22.65 -17.93 12.04
CA GLU A 233 -23.86 -18.72 11.77
C GLU A 233 -24.66 -18.09 10.61
N SER A 234 -25.48 -18.88 9.94
CA SER A 234 -26.20 -18.46 8.72
C SER A 234 -27.15 -17.29 8.98
N GLU A 235 -27.74 -17.23 10.18
CA GLU A 235 -28.66 -16.20 10.65
C GLU A 235 -27.98 -14.83 10.75
N GLU A 236 -26.69 -14.79 11.10
CA GLU A 236 -25.94 -13.53 11.21
C GLU A 236 -25.79 -12.86 9.84
N VAL A 237 -25.57 -13.66 8.78
CA VAL A 237 -25.55 -13.18 7.40
C VAL A 237 -26.94 -12.71 6.97
N ALA A 238 -27.97 -13.49 7.31
CA ALA A 238 -29.35 -13.19 6.95
C ALA A 238 -29.84 -11.85 7.52
N GLN A 239 -29.46 -11.51 8.76
CA GLN A 239 -29.80 -10.24 9.40
C GLN A 239 -29.24 -9.03 8.62
N LEU A 240 -27.99 -9.12 8.15
CA LEU A 240 -27.39 -8.07 7.33
C LEU A 240 -28.08 -7.95 5.96
N VAL A 241 -28.40 -9.09 5.32
CA VAL A 241 -29.14 -9.10 4.05
C VAL A 241 -30.51 -8.44 4.22
N ALA A 242 -31.27 -8.79 5.27
CA ALA A 242 -32.56 -8.18 5.55
C ALA A 242 -32.44 -6.67 5.76
N PHE A 243 -31.44 -6.21 6.54
CA PHE A 243 -31.18 -4.77 6.74
C PHE A 243 -30.93 -4.02 5.42
N LEU A 244 -30.14 -4.60 4.51
CA LEU A 244 -29.86 -3.99 3.21
C LEU A 244 -31.10 -3.91 2.30
N CYS A 245 -32.14 -4.70 2.57
CA CYS A 245 -33.43 -4.64 1.91
C CYS A 245 -34.42 -3.65 2.54
N LEU A 246 -34.22 -3.28 3.82
CA LEU A 246 -35.12 -2.37 4.55
C LEU A 246 -35.08 -0.93 4.01
N PRO A 247 -36.18 -0.17 4.13
CA PRO A 247 -36.18 1.27 3.83
C PRO A 247 -35.16 2.07 4.66
N ALA A 248 -34.81 1.59 5.87
CA ALA A 248 -33.75 2.18 6.70
C ALA A 248 -32.38 2.27 5.99
N SER A 249 -32.09 1.39 5.02
CA SER A 249 -30.83 1.38 4.27
C SER A 249 -30.90 2.12 2.92
N ARG A 250 -31.89 3.01 2.72
CA ARG A 250 -32.13 3.71 1.44
C ARG A 250 -30.94 4.50 0.88
N TYR A 251 -29.97 4.85 1.72
CA TYR A 251 -28.75 5.58 1.31
C TYR A 251 -27.51 4.68 1.19
N ILE A 252 -27.69 3.36 1.31
CA ILE A 252 -26.63 2.36 1.17
C ILE A 252 -26.80 1.66 -0.17
N THR A 253 -25.89 1.91 -1.10
CA THR A 253 -25.81 1.26 -2.41
C THR A 253 -24.34 1.17 -2.86
N GLY A 254 -24.02 0.16 -3.68
CA GLY A 254 -22.67 -0.09 -4.21
C GLY A 254 -21.68 -0.68 -3.20
N GLN A 255 -22.13 -1.02 -1.98
CA GLN A 255 -21.24 -1.45 -0.91
C GLN A 255 -20.96 -2.96 -0.97
N VAL A 256 -19.73 -3.33 -0.60
CA VAL A 256 -19.35 -4.72 -0.28
C VAL A 256 -19.08 -4.77 1.22
N ILE A 257 -20.02 -5.34 1.97
CA ILE A 257 -19.97 -5.34 3.44
C ILE A 257 -19.48 -6.70 3.91
N PHE A 258 -18.33 -6.72 4.59
CA PHE A 258 -17.77 -7.93 5.18
C PHE A 258 -18.52 -8.32 6.45
N ILE A 259 -18.87 -9.60 6.55
CA ILE A 259 -19.41 -10.22 7.76
C ILE A 259 -18.58 -11.46 8.10
N ASP A 260 -17.38 -11.21 8.62
CA ASP A 260 -16.33 -12.23 8.76
C ASP A 260 -15.71 -12.29 10.16
N GLY A 261 -16.37 -11.67 11.15
CA GLY A 261 -15.87 -11.61 12.52
C GLY A 261 -14.54 -10.87 12.68
N GLY A 262 -14.20 -9.99 11.73
CA GLY A 262 -12.94 -9.23 11.71
C GLY A 262 -11.79 -9.95 11.01
N LYS A 263 -12.04 -11.10 10.36
CA LYS A 263 -10.97 -11.93 9.76
C LYS A 263 -10.16 -11.17 8.71
N SER A 264 -10.81 -10.41 7.82
CA SER A 264 -10.16 -9.71 6.71
C SER A 264 -9.24 -8.58 7.14
N ILE A 265 -9.51 -7.99 8.31
CA ILE A 265 -8.73 -6.88 8.89
C ILE A 265 -7.76 -7.36 9.99
N ASN A 266 -7.70 -8.68 10.24
CA ASN A 266 -6.83 -9.23 11.25
C ASN A 266 -5.40 -9.41 10.71
N GLY A 267 -4.43 -8.67 11.26
CA GLY A 267 -3.01 -8.73 10.88
C GLY A 267 -2.31 -10.06 11.14
N HIS A 268 -2.98 -11.04 11.76
CA HIS A 268 -2.45 -12.40 11.95
C HIS A 268 -2.49 -13.23 10.65
N SER A 269 -1.57 -12.95 9.72
CA SER A 269 -1.25 -13.86 8.63
C SER A 269 0.25 -13.91 8.41
N LEU A 270 0.93 -14.84 9.11
CA LEU A 270 2.16 -15.57 8.69
C LEU A 270 2.83 -16.39 9.81
N ALA A 271 2.13 -16.79 10.88
CA ALA A 271 2.67 -17.72 11.89
C ALA A 271 2.11 -19.16 11.79
N SER A 272 1.53 -19.56 10.66
CA SER A 272 0.93 -20.91 10.54
C SER A 272 1.98 -22.03 10.48
N SER A 273 3.28 -21.74 10.41
CA SER A 273 4.34 -22.74 10.35
C SER A 273 5.16 -22.89 11.63
N LEU A 274 4.99 -21.99 12.61
CA LEU A 274 5.85 -21.96 13.82
C LEU A 274 5.14 -22.35 15.12
N PHE A 275 3.80 -22.40 15.15
CA PHE A 275 3.05 -22.74 16.37
C PHE A 275 2.59 -24.19 16.48
N CYS A 276 2.95 -25.06 15.53
CA CYS A 276 2.77 -26.52 15.67
C CYS A 276 4.08 -27.23 16.04
N LEU A 277 4.84 -26.66 16.97
CA LEU A 277 5.82 -27.45 17.73
C LEU A 277 5.10 -27.98 18.98
N PRO A 278 5.06 -29.30 19.22
CA PRO A 278 4.50 -29.82 20.45
C PRO A 278 5.30 -29.23 21.61
N GLN A 279 4.62 -28.64 22.59
CA GLN A 279 5.26 -28.22 23.83
C GLN A 279 6.01 -29.41 24.42
N ILE A 280 7.35 -29.36 24.35
CA ILE A 280 8.22 -30.28 25.07
C ILE A 280 8.07 -29.95 26.54
N ARG A 281 7.16 -30.67 27.18
CA ARG A 281 6.95 -30.66 28.62
C ARG A 281 8.18 -31.32 29.25
N ASN A 282 8.98 -30.51 29.95
CA ASN A 282 10.13 -30.94 30.73
C ASN A 282 9.78 -32.17 31.61
N ARG A 283 10.31 -33.34 31.25
CA ARG A 283 10.41 -34.49 32.16
C ARG A 283 11.86 -34.90 32.30
N LYS A 284 12.33 -34.76 33.54
CA LYS A 284 13.63 -35.22 34.04
C LYS A 284 13.81 -36.72 33.78
N GLY A 285 15.02 -37.09 33.34
CA GLY A 285 15.68 -38.36 33.66
C GLY A 285 15.54 -39.47 32.63
N SER A 286 16.62 -39.79 31.92
CA SER A 286 17.41 -41.02 32.12
C SER A 286 18.34 -41.30 30.92
N LYS A 287 19.54 -41.80 31.24
CA LYS A 287 20.65 -42.12 30.35
C LYS A 287 20.28 -43.19 29.31
N LYS A 288 20.76 -43.05 28.07
CA LYS A 288 21.55 -44.09 27.36
C LYS A 288 22.15 -43.58 26.04
N ARG A 289 23.36 -44.06 25.77
CA ARG A 289 24.20 -43.84 24.57
C ARG A 289 23.60 -44.55 23.35
N GLY A 290 23.85 -44.00 22.16
CA GLY A 290 23.76 -44.72 20.88
C GLY A 290 23.95 -43.79 19.68
N SER A 291 25.10 -43.87 19.03
CA SER A 291 25.39 -43.18 17.75
C SER A 291 24.69 -43.90 16.60
N VAL A 292 23.93 -43.19 15.76
CA VAL A 292 23.68 -43.57 14.35
C VAL A 292 23.47 -42.31 13.51
N VAL A 293 24.46 -42.05 12.67
CA VAL A 293 24.41 -41.54 11.27
C VAL A 293 23.22 -40.65 10.88
N ALA A 294 23.53 -39.40 10.59
CA ALA A 294 22.69 -38.47 9.85
C ALA A 294 22.31 -39.04 8.46
N ARG A 295 21.01 -39.23 8.24
CA ARG A 295 20.44 -39.36 6.89
C ARG A 295 19.50 -38.18 6.65
N ARG A 296 19.87 -37.39 5.64
CA ARG A 296 19.00 -36.44 4.93
C ARG A 296 17.65 -37.11 4.64
N LEU A 297 16.57 -36.57 5.19
CA LEU A 297 15.24 -36.81 4.67
C LEU A 297 14.83 -35.61 3.82
N ARG A 298 14.84 -35.83 2.50
CA ARG A 298 13.92 -35.14 1.61
C ARG A 298 12.53 -35.70 1.93
N ALA A 299 11.59 -34.84 2.25
CA ALA A 299 10.17 -35.16 2.27
C ALA A 299 9.41 -33.99 1.63
N SER A 300 9.65 -33.83 0.34
CA SER A 300 8.69 -33.29 -0.61
C SER A 300 8.16 -34.51 -1.31
N GLU A 301 6.90 -34.90 -1.05
CA GLU A 301 5.99 -35.67 -1.93
C GLU A 301 4.97 -36.52 -1.14
N TYR A 302 3.70 -36.39 -1.56
CA TYR A 302 2.57 -37.29 -1.35
C TYR A 302 2.11 -37.65 0.08
N LEU A 303 1.16 -36.87 0.60
CA LEU A 303 0.02 -37.43 1.35
C LEU A 303 -1.18 -36.47 1.29
N MET A 304 -2.03 -36.63 0.27
CA MET A 304 -3.48 -36.33 0.25
C MET A 304 -4.00 -36.62 -1.17
N ALA A 305 -3.83 -37.87 -1.61
CA ALA A 305 -4.42 -38.40 -2.83
C ALA A 305 -4.74 -39.87 -2.60
N GLU A 306 -5.71 -40.14 -1.72
CA GLU A 306 -6.49 -41.37 -1.68
C GLU A 306 -7.65 -41.15 -0.68
N ILE A 307 -8.81 -41.76 -0.96
CA ILE A 307 -10.14 -41.47 -0.41
C ILE A 307 -10.88 -40.33 -1.13
N PHE A 308 -11.20 -40.54 -2.41
CA PHE A 308 -12.53 -40.23 -2.97
C PHE A 308 -12.72 -41.06 -4.24
N HIS A 309 -12.99 -42.34 -4.06
CA HIS A 309 -13.68 -43.20 -5.02
C HIS A 309 -14.61 -44.11 -4.21
N GLY A 310 -15.92 -43.94 -4.40
CA GLY A 310 -16.94 -44.85 -3.88
C GLY A 310 -18.15 -44.15 -3.27
N ALA A 311 -19.13 -43.79 -4.11
CA ALA A 311 -20.55 -44.12 -3.93
C ALA A 311 -21.43 -43.32 -4.91
N VAL A 312 -21.48 -43.74 -6.17
CA VAL A 312 -22.75 -43.81 -6.93
C VAL A 312 -22.67 -45.08 -7.78
N SER A 313 -23.36 -46.13 -7.35
CA SER A 313 -23.64 -47.32 -8.15
C SER A 313 -25.13 -47.35 -8.42
N CYS A 314 -25.48 -47.25 -9.70
CA CYS A 314 -26.70 -47.74 -10.34
C CYS A 314 -26.36 -47.59 -11.85
N GLY A 315 -26.25 -48.59 -12.71
CA GLY A 315 -26.75 -49.95 -12.72
C GLY A 315 -27.30 -50.17 -14.14
N ALA A 316 -26.51 -50.82 -15.01
CA ALA A 316 -26.84 -51.42 -16.33
C ALA A 316 -27.42 -50.44 -17.42
N GLU A 317 -27.17 -50.56 -18.72
CA GLU A 317 -26.79 -51.67 -19.61
C GLU A 317 -25.87 -51.21 -20.76
N ALA A 318 -25.23 -52.21 -21.38
CA ALA A 318 -24.21 -52.14 -22.40
C ALA A 318 -24.74 -52.14 -23.85
N SER A 319 -23.97 -51.54 -24.75
CA SER A 319 -23.65 -51.96 -26.15
C SER A 319 -23.14 -50.73 -26.93
N ALA A 320 -22.19 -50.75 -27.86
CA ALA A 320 -21.15 -51.66 -28.30
C ALA A 320 -20.29 -50.88 -29.32
N MET A 321 -18.97 -51.10 -29.28
CA MET A 321 -17.99 -51.14 -30.39
C MET A 321 -17.69 -49.93 -31.32
N ALA A 322 -16.38 -49.61 -31.32
CA ALA A 322 -15.46 -49.33 -32.45
C ALA A 322 -15.74 -48.10 -33.34
N SER A 323 -14.76 -47.29 -33.77
CA SER A 323 -13.40 -47.60 -34.21
C SER A 323 -12.50 -46.35 -34.23
N CYS A 324 -11.19 -46.59 -34.08
CA CYS A 324 -10.08 -45.71 -34.46
C CYS A 324 -10.26 -45.09 -35.86
N GLU A 325 -9.77 -43.85 -36.06
CA GLU A 325 -8.52 -43.65 -36.81
C GLU A 325 -7.98 -42.21 -36.72
N SER A 326 -6.69 -42.15 -36.99
CA SER A 326 -5.66 -41.15 -36.71
C SER A 326 -5.47 -40.09 -37.81
N GLY A 327 -4.84 -38.97 -37.46
CA GLY A 327 -3.92 -38.27 -38.39
C GLY A 327 -4.02 -36.74 -38.46
N PRO A 328 -2.96 -36.04 -38.91
CA PRO A 328 -2.23 -35.12 -38.04
C PRO A 328 -2.08 -33.66 -38.53
N LEU A 329 -1.58 -32.84 -37.59
CA LEU A 329 -0.87 -31.55 -37.71
C LEU A 329 -0.26 -31.20 -39.09
N ALA A 330 -0.49 -29.96 -39.56
CA ALA A 330 0.52 -28.89 -39.59
C ALA A 330 0.26 -27.77 -40.64
N ALA A 331 0.19 -26.53 -40.12
CA ALA A 331 0.96 -25.35 -40.56
C ALA A 331 0.54 -24.46 -41.76
N ILE A 332 0.91 -23.18 -41.56
CA ILE A 332 1.34 -22.12 -42.50
C ILE A 332 0.31 -21.02 -42.84
N GLY A 333 0.69 -19.77 -42.50
CA GLY A 333 0.73 -18.72 -43.54
C GLY A 333 0.11 -17.36 -43.21
N ARG A 334 0.93 -16.43 -42.72
CA ARG A 334 0.66 -14.97 -42.71
C ARG A 334 0.48 -14.43 -44.14
N ARG A 335 -0.42 -13.46 -44.33
CA ARG A 335 -0.34 -12.49 -45.43
C ARG A 335 -0.87 -11.11 -45.02
N MET A 336 0.01 -10.10 -45.09
CA MET A 336 -0.31 -8.68 -45.04
C MET A 336 -1.06 -8.26 -46.31
N GLU A 337 -1.99 -7.32 -46.20
CA GLU A 337 -2.44 -6.51 -47.34
C GLU A 337 -2.41 -5.02 -46.97
N ARG A 338 -1.64 -4.28 -47.77
CA ARG A 338 -1.56 -2.81 -47.79
C ARG A 338 -2.71 -2.29 -48.67
N ARG A 339 -3.41 -1.26 -48.24
CA ARG A 339 -4.19 -0.38 -49.13
C ARG A 339 -3.68 1.06 -49.01
N LYS A 340 -3.16 1.57 -50.12
CA LYS A 340 -3.05 3.01 -50.44
C LYS A 340 -4.30 3.40 -51.22
N PHE A 341 -4.90 4.54 -50.91
CA PHE A 341 -5.61 5.35 -51.91
C PHE A 341 -5.45 6.83 -51.56
N ALA A 342 -5.31 7.62 -52.62
CA ALA A 342 -4.81 8.99 -52.64
C ALA A 342 -5.92 10.05 -52.57
N SER A 343 -5.60 11.12 -51.85
CA SER A 343 -5.73 12.53 -52.22
C SER A 343 -6.90 13.00 -53.10
N GLY A 344 -7.77 13.82 -52.52
CA GLY A 344 -8.62 14.79 -53.20
C GLY A 344 -8.55 16.12 -52.46
N THR A 345 -8.04 17.14 -53.15
CA THR A 345 -7.91 18.55 -52.76
C THR A 345 -9.21 19.31 -53.03
N GLU A 346 -9.64 20.16 -52.09
CA GLU A 346 -10.39 21.38 -52.42
C GLU A 346 -9.85 22.55 -51.58
N THR A 347 -9.46 23.59 -52.30
CA THR A 347 -8.94 24.89 -51.85
C THR A 347 -10.07 25.92 -51.88
N LEU A 348 -10.15 26.78 -50.87
CA LEU A 348 -10.64 28.15 -51.03
C LEU A 348 -9.75 29.09 -50.19
N ASN A 349 -9.06 29.99 -50.90
CA ASN A 349 -8.37 31.17 -50.40
C ASN A 349 -9.33 32.37 -50.47
N LEU A 350 -9.15 33.36 -49.59
CA LEU A 350 -8.94 34.76 -49.98
C LEU A 350 -8.44 35.58 -48.78
N ASP A 351 -7.45 36.41 -49.09
CA ASP A 351 -6.65 37.35 -48.29
C ASP A 351 -7.51 38.44 -47.59
N GLU A 352 -7.04 39.36 -46.72
CA GLU A 352 -5.86 40.23 -46.82
C GLU A 352 -5.81 41.23 -45.61
N ILE A 353 -4.67 41.93 -45.45
CA ILE A 353 -4.42 43.24 -44.76
C ILE A 353 -4.17 43.21 -43.23
N GLU A 354 -3.18 43.87 -42.62
CA GLU A 354 -1.92 44.52 -43.01
C GLU A 354 -1.19 44.94 -41.71
N THR A 355 0.12 45.04 -41.82
CA THR A 355 1.15 45.42 -40.84
C THR A 355 1.00 46.78 -40.12
N SER A 356 1.57 46.91 -38.91
CA SER A 356 2.49 48.00 -38.48
C SER A 356 2.85 47.88 -36.97
N ARG A 357 4.09 47.60 -36.58
CA ARG A 357 5.27 48.50 -36.39
C ARG A 357 5.34 49.26 -35.04
N LYS A 358 6.37 48.85 -34.26
CA LYS A 358 7.45 49.65 -33.65
C LYS A 358 7.19 50.58 -32.45
N ARG A 359 7.92 50.25 -31.36
CA ARG A 359 8.83 51.09 -30.53
C ARG A 359 8.34 52.47 -30.05
N ARG A 360 8.48 52.70 -28.74
CA ARG A 360 9.19 53.86 -28.18
C ARG A 360 9.72 53.58 -26.77
N ARG A 361 11.05 53.70 -26.62
CA ARG A 361 11.75 54.17 -25.40
C ARG A 361 11.81 55.70 -25.47
N VAL A 362 11.98 56.33 -24.31
CA VAL A 362 12.82 57.51 -23.98
C VAL A 362 12.10 58.42 -22.97
N ASP A 363 12.70 58.48 -21.77
CA ASP A 363 12.96 59.60 -20.84
C ASP A 363 11.75 60.43 -20.31
N GLU A 364 11.74 61.01 -19.11
CA GLU A 364 12.82 61.62 -18.32
C GLU A 364 12.29 62.03 -16.92
N SER A 365 13.19 62.16 -15.94
CA SER A 365 13.15 63.03 -14.73
C SER A 365 12.02 62.81 -13.69
N GLY A 366 12.22 62.91 -12.38
CA GLY A 366 13.30 63.42 -11.54
C GLY A 366 12.64 63.95 -10.27
N ASP A 367 13.12 63.55 -9.09
CA ASP A 367 13.31 64.42 -7.92
C ASP A 367 13.90 63.62 -6.76
N ALA A 368 14.91 64.22 -6.16
CA ALA A 368 15.71 63.74 -5.04
C ALA A 368 15.64 64.78 -3.93
N ASP A 369 15.73 64.33 -2.68
CA ASP A 369 16.25 65.04 -1.50
C ASP A 369 16.67 63.92 -0.52
N ALA A 370 17.95 63.61 -0.26
CA ALA A 370 18.98 64.37 0.49
C ALA A 370 18.50 64.69 1.92
N GLU A 371 19.12 64.26 3.02
CA GLU A 371 20.50 64.42 3.53
C GLU A 371 20.66 63.51 4.79
N ARG A 372 21.79 63.17 5.41
CA ARG A 372 23.24 63.41 5.23
C ARG A 372 24.03 62.44 6.14
N GLU A 373 25.29 62.25 5.77
CA GLU A 373 26.39 61.61 6.51
C GLU A 373 26.90 62.46 7.68
N GLU A 374 27.69 61.84 8.57
CA GLU A 374 29.02 62.24 9.06
C GLU A 374 29.39 61.42 10.33
N ASN A 375 30.61 61.14 10.74
CA ASN A 375 31.95 61.05 10.15
C ASN A 375 32.86 60.39 11.21
N SER A 376 34.06 59.97 10.80
CA SER A 376 35.16 59.35 11.54
C SER A 376 35.83 60.16 12.67
N GLU A 377 36.56 59.48 13.58
CA GLU A 377 37.87 59.81 14.23
C GLU A 377 38.12 58.81 15.39
N SER A 378 39.29 58.43 15.90
CA SER A 378 40.73 58.53 15.58
C SER A 378 41.51 57.57 16.52
N MET A 379 42.84 57.50 16.36
CA MET A 379 43.83 56.56 16.95
C MET A 379 43.99 56.51 18.49
N THR A 380 44.53 55.40 19.00
CA THR A 380 45.81 55.35 19.79
C THR A 380 46.24 53.90 20.06
N GLY A 381 47.55 53.65 20.03
CA GLY A 381 48.16 52.32 20.13
C GLY A 381 48.45 51.84 21.56
N GLY A 382 48.75 50.54 21.67
CA GLY A 382 49.23 49.89 22.88
C GLY A 382 49.53 48.41 22.62
N SER A 383 50.81 48.10 22.43
CA SER A 383 51.38 46.77 22.17
C SER A 383 51.28 45.85 23.39
N ILE A 384 50.80 44.61 23.21
CA ILE A 384 51.11 43.47 24.11
C ILE A 384 51.30 42.21 23.26
N GLU A 385 52.37 41.49 23.57
CA GLU A 385 53.03 40.42 22.82
C GLU A 385 52.21 39.12 22.72
N THR A 386 52.27 38.49 21.54
CA THR A 386 51.79 37.12 21.25
C THR A 386 52.90 36.08 21.46
N PRO A 387 52.63 34.91 22.07
CA PRO A 387 53.54 33.76 22.03
C PRO A 387 53.47 33.05 20.65
N PRO A 388 54.46 32.21 20.30
CA PRO A 388 54.87 32.03 18.90
C PRO A 388 53.94 31.11 18.10
N VAL A 389 53.75 31.53 16.84
CA VAL A 389 53.18 30.77 15.74
C VAL A 389 54.09 29.58 15.44
N ALA A 390 53.57 28.36 15.63
CA ALA A 390 54.11 27.17 14.98
C ALA A 390 53.70 27.18 13.50
N SER A 391 54.66 26.83 12.65
CA SER A 391 54.63 26.86 11.18
C SER A 391 53.38 26.22 10.54
N PRO A 392 52.89 26.72 9.38
CA PRO A 392 51.65 26.23 8.74
C PRO A 392 51.75 24.89 8.01
N GLU A 393 52.84 24.13 8.13
CA GLU A 393 53.15 23.05 7.18
C GLU A 393 52.88 21.61 7.67
N GLU A 394 52.28 21.41 8.86
CA GLU A 394 52.01 20.05 9.37
C GLU A 394 50.53 19.68 9.62
N SER A 395 49.56 20.56 9.34
CA SER A 395 48.12 20.25 9.59
C SER A 395 47.32 19.75 8.37
N GLU A 396 47.89 19.69 7.17
CA GLU A 396 47.11 19.44 5.94
C GLU A 396 46.96 17.96 5.52
N LYS A 397 47.56 16.99 6.21
CA LYS A 397 47.63 15.59 5.74
C LYS A 397 46.55 14.61 6.24
N SER A 398 45.40 15.02 6.80
CA SER A 398 44.37 14.03 7.19
C SER A 398 42.92 14.46 7.07
N ASP A 399 42.48 14.95 5.90
CA ASP A 399 41.05 15.06 5.61
C ASP A 399 40.49 13.77 5.00
N ARG A 400 40.24 12.76 5.85
CA ARG A 400 39.62 11.51 5.39
C ARG A 400 38.11 11.68 5.28
N CYS A 401 37.54 11.17 4.20
CA CYS A 401 36.09 11.05 4.03
C CYS A 401 35.46 10.24 5.18
N PRO A 402 34.26 10.62 5.68
CA PRO A 402 33.53 9.83 6.66
C PRO A 402 33.25 8.44 6.13
N ARG A 403 33.33 7.48 7.04
CA ARG A 403 33.00 6.08 6.79
C ARG A 403 31.50 5.90 6.98
N TYR A 404 30.86 5.21 6.05
CA TYR A 404 29.42 5.03 6.09
C TYR A 404 29.01 3.65 5.58
N GLY A 405 27.77 3.28 5.87
CA GLY A 405 27.12 2.07 5.39
C GLY A 405 25.65 2.36 5.09
N ILE A 406 25.13 1.67 4.08
CA ILE A 406 23.76 1.84 3.60
C ILE A 406 23.09 0.46 3.57
N SER A 407 21.83 0.40 3.94
CA SER A 407 20.96 -0.74 3.71
C SER A 407 19.62 -0.24 3.19
N GLU A 408 19.24 -0.68 2.01
CA GLU A 408 17.94 -0.42 1.38
C GLU A 408 17.24 -1.76 1.17
N PHE A 409 16.04 -1.91 1.72
CA PHE A 409 15.31 -3.17 1.65
C PHE A 409 13.82 -2.93 1.45
N CYS A 410 13.25 -3.52 0.40
CA CYS A 410 11.82 -3.44 0.08
C CYS A 410 10.93 -3.98 1.21
N GLY A 411 11.49 -4.81 2.09
CA GLY A 411 10.80 -5.30 3.28
C GLY A 411 9.70 -6.28 2.92
N ARG A 412 8.48 -6.02 3.42
CA ARG A 412 7.29 -6.85 3.13
C ARG A 412 6.39 -6.22 2.07
N ARG A 413 6.75 -5.05 1.55
CA ARG A 413 6.08 -4.39 0.42
C ARG A 413 6.39 -5.14 -0.87
N ARG A 414 5.58 -4.87 -1.90
CA ARG A 414 5.82 -5.37 -3.27
C ARG A 414 6.71 -4.44 -4.08
N GLU A 415 6.77 -3.17 -3.67
CA GLU A 415 7.40 -2.06 -4.38
C GLU A 415 8.39 -1.39 -3.43
N MET A 416 9.54 -0.97 -3.99
CA MET A 416 10.54 -0.17 -3.29
C MET A 416 10.35 1.28 -3.71
N GLU A 417 9.75 2.06 -2.82
CA GLU A 417 9.41 3.47 -2.99
C GLU A 417 10.48 4.37 -2.37
N ASP A 418 11.18 3.87 -1.34
CA ASP A 418 12.36 4.46 -0.72
C ASP A 418 13.55 4.65 -1.70
N ALA A 419 14.35 5.69 -1.44
CA ALA A 419 15.63 5.92 -2.09
C ALA A 419 16.66 6.57 -1.15
N VAL A 420 17.92 6.19 -1.27
CA VAL A 420 19.05 6.77 -0.51
C VAL A 420 20.04 7.47 -1.44
N SER A 421 20.54 8.64 -1.02
CA SER A 421 21.62 9.36 -1.70
C SER A 421 22.78 9.64 -0.77
N VAL A 422 23.99 9.25 -1.19
CA VAL A 422 25.24 9.59 -0.51
C VAL A 422 26.18 10.23 -1.51
N ARG A 423 26.67 11.42 -1.17
CA ARG A 423 27.62 12.20 -1.98
C ARG A 423 28.74 12.69 -1.08
N PRO A 424 29.83 11.92 -0.97
CA PRO A 424 31.05 12.40 -0.34
C PRO A 424 31.59 13.62 -1.07
N ASP A 425 32.02 14.64 -0.32
CA ASP A 425 32.70 15.82 -0.88
C ASP A 425 31.89 16.52 -1.99
N PHE A 426 30.56 16.63 -1.80
CA PHE A 426 29.62 17.07 -2.84
C PHE A 426 29.76 18.56 -3.22
N LEU A 427 30.56 19.34 -2.49
CA LEU A 427 30.84 20.75 -2.75
C LEU A 427 32.16 21.00 -3.51
N ARG A 428 32.86 19.94 -3.96
CA ARG A 428 34.18 20.07 -4.59
C ARG A 428 34.10 20.81 -5.95
N ARG A 429 34.86 21.90 -6.09
CA ARG A 429 35.28 22.52 -7.37
C ARG A 429 36.79 22.64 -7.41
N ASP A 430 37.35 22.59 -8.62
CA ASP A 430 38.78 22.42 -8.87
C ASP A 430 39.72 23.52 -8.34
N ASP A 431 39.23 24.63 -7.75
CA ASP A 431 40.09 25.76 -7.36
C ASP A 431 39.71 26.50 -6.04
N LEU A 432 38.80 25.98 -5.18
CA LEU A 432 38.49 26.62 -3.89
C LEU A 432 38.35 25.61 -2.74
N THR A 433 39.16 25.79 -1.70
CA THR A 433 39.20 24.98 -0.46
C THR A 433 38.04 25.32 0.48
N LEU A 434 36.78 25.17 0.03
CA LEU A 434 35.70 24.93 0.98
C LEU A 434 36.00 23.58 1.67
N GLY A 435 35.88 23.52 3.01
CA GLY A 435 36.14 22.28 3.76
C GLY A 435 35.32 21.11 3.22
N LYS A 436 35.74 19.87 3.46
CA LYS A 436 34.99 18.69 2.99
C LYS A 436 33.62 18.62 3.67
N HIS A 437 32.57 18.67 2.86
CA HIS A 437 31.18 18.46 3.27
C HIS A 437 30.64 17.22 2.59
N HIS A 438 29.94 16.39 3.35
CA HIS A 438 29.41 15.10 2.89
C HIS A 438 27.90 15.11 3.02
N PHE A 439 27.21 14.77 1.93
CA PHE A 439 25.76 14.73 1.89
C PHE A 439 25.26 13.30 2.07
N PHE A 440 24.29 13.12 2.95
CA PHE A 440 23.54 11.89 3.16
C PHE A 440 22.06 12.22 3.14
N GLY A 441 21.25 11.47 2.38
CA GLY A 441 19.81 11.67 2.28
C GLY A 441 19.07 10.34 2.27
N VAL A 442 17.98 10.27 3.03
CA VAL A 442 16.98 9.19 2.95
C VAL A 442 15.67 9.82 2.51
N PHE A 443 15.10 9.27 1.44
CA PHE A 443 13.88 9.74 0.81
C PHE A 443 12.87 8.60 0.84
N ASP A 444 11.84 8.76 1.65
CA ASP A 444 10.77 7.76 1.80
C ASP A 444 9.63 8.15 0.85
N GLY A 445 9.51 7.39 -0.24
CA GLY A 445 8.58 7.68 -1.30
C GLY A 445 7.19 7.17 -0.97
N HIS A 446 6.18 7.95 -1.35
CA HIS A 446 4.79 7.49 -1.28
C HIS A 446 4.01 7.94 -2.51
N GLY A 447 3.15 7.06 -3.00
CA GLY A 447 2.27 7.38 -4.11
C GLY A 447 1.03 6.52 -4.10
N CYS A 448 -0.10 7.14 -4.39
CA CYS A 448 -1.37 6.60 -3.98
C CYS A 448 -1.85 5.35 -4.76
N SER A 449 -1.56 4.17 -4.22
CA SER A 449 -2.46 3.01 -4.34
C SER A 449 -3.78 3.21 -3.55
N HIS A 450 -3.80 4.14 -2.58
CA HIS A 450 -4.96 4.46 -1.72
C HIS A 450 -5.97 5.49 -2.30
N VAL A 451 -5.62 6.32 -3.29
CA VAL A 451 -6.57 7.29 -3.92
C VAL A 451 -7.64 6.63 -4.80
N ARG A 452 -7.49 5.33 -5.12
CA ARG A 452 -8.61 4.55 -5.67
C ARG A 452 -9.78 4.41 -4.68
N HIS A 453 -9.59 4.61 -3.37
CA HIS A 453 -10.63 4.46 -2.35
C HIS A 453 -11.10 5.78 -1.71
N CYS A 454 -10.28 6.83 -1.70
CA CYS A 454 -10.59 8.08 -0.97
C CYS A 454 -11.15 9.24 -1.82
N THR A 455 -11.44 9.04 -3.10
CA THR A 455 -12.13 10.05 -3.94
C THR A 455 -13.60 10.29 -3.56
N CYS A 456 -14.12 9.59 -2.55
CA CYS A 456 -15.51 9.73 -2.07
C CYS A 456 -15.71 10.79 -0.96
N PHE A 457 -14.65 11.47 -0.46
CA PHE A 457 -14.76 12.35 0.72
C PHE A 457 -14.38 13.83 0.51
N LEU A 458 -13.98 14.26 -0.70
CA LEU A 458 -13.70 15.67 -0.98
C LEU A 458 -14.92 16.38 -1.59
N PRO A 459 -15.37 17.52 -1.04
CA PRO A 459 -16.45 18.31 -1.63
C PRO A 459 -15.93 19.23 -2.77
N GLY A 460 -16.62 19.27 -3.92
CA GLY A 460 -16.44 20.32 -4.93
C GLY A 460 -15.27 20.13 -5.91
N PRO A 461 -15.09 21.05 -6.90
CA PRO A 461 -14.70 20.75 -8.28
C PRO A 461 -13.20 20.43 -8.42
N LEU A 462 -12.82 19.20 -8.08
CA LEU A 462 -11.54 18.59 -8.46
C LEU A 462 -11.74 17.39 -9.40
N LEU A 463 -12.93 17.31 -10.02
CA LEU A 463 -13.24 16.35 -11.07
C LEU A 463 -12.90 16.94 -12.43
N GLN A 464 -11.61 17.02 -12.77
CA GLN A 464 -11.27 17.13 -14.18
C GLN A 464 -9.93 16.48 -14.54
N ASN A 465 -10.06 15.49 -15.42
CA ASN A 465 -9.07 14.94 -16.35
C ASN A 465 -7.81 14.28 -15.78
N SER A 466 -7.82 12.95 -15.71
CA SER A 466 -7.06 12.09 -16.64
C SER A 466 -7.33 10.61 -16.38
N PHE A 467 -7.84 9.91 -17.40
CA PHE A 467 -7.89 8.45 -17.43
C PHE A 467 -6.46 7.95 -17.69
N LEU A 468 -5.83 7.31 -16.71
CA LEU A 468 -4.55 6.61 -16.89
C LEU A 468 -4.78 5.09 -16.83
N THR A 469 -4.15 4.36 -17.75
CA THR A 469 -4.23 2.90 -17.85
C THR A 469 -3.36 2.22 -16.78
N ALA A 470 -3.64 0.94 -16.50
CA ALA A 470 -2.94 0.17 -15.45
C ALA A 470 -1.43 0.00 -15.69
N ASP A 471 -0.99 0.08 -16.95
CA ASP A 471 0.44 -0.05 -17.31
C ASP A 471 1.23 1.25 -17.09
N ASP A 472 0.56 2.41 -17.09
CA ASP A 472 1.19 3.71 -16.77
C ASP A 472 1.48 3.87 -15.27
N LEU A 473 0.79 3.11 -14.41
CA LEU A 473 0.92 3.18 -12.95
C LEU A 473 2.12 2.38 -12.41
N PHE A 474 2.65 1.45 -13.21
CA PHE A 474 3.65 0.45 -12.81
C PHE A 474 5.08 1.01 -12.58
N LEU A 475 5.33 2.28 -12.92
CA LEU A 475 6.67 2.92 -12.92
C LEU A 475 6.75 4.22 -12.10
N ARG A 476 5.70 4.61 -11.36
CA ARG A 476 5.51 6.02 -10.94
C ARG A 476 5.48 6.29 -9.42
N VAL A 477 5.53 5.28 -8.56
CA VAL A 477 5.40 5.48 -7.10
C VAL A 477 6.72 5.95 -6.46
N SER A 478 7.88 5.44 -6.92
CA SER A 478 9.21 5.87 -6.46
C SER A 478 9.75 7.12 -7.16
N GLN A 479 8.95 7.78 -8.02
CA GLN A 479 9.46 8.82 -8.93
C GLN A 479 9.96 10.06 -8.17
N VAL A 480 9.25 10.50 -7.11
CA VAL A 480 9.64 11.68 -6.34
C VAL A 480 10.85 11.38 -5.45
N ALA A 481 10.87 10.24 -4.75
CA ALA A 481 12.02 9.82 -3.95
C ALA A 481 13.29 9.64 -4.80
N THR A 482 13.15 9.02 -5.98
CA THR A 482 14.22 8.88 -6.98
C THR A 482 14.72 10.23 -7.48
N LEU A 483 13.80 11.16 -7.80
CA LEU A 483 14.18 12.51 -8.22
C LEU A 483 14.92 13.24 -7.09
N CYS A 484 14.45 13.13 -5.85
CA CYS A 484 15.13 13.70 -4.68
C CYS A 484 16.53 13.11 -4.49
N ARG A 485 16.69 11.79 -4.63
CA ARG A 485 18.00 11.12 -4.60
C ARG A 485 18.98 11.74 -5.60
N ASP A 486 18.49 11.99 -6.81
CA ASP A 486 19.31 12.40 -7.94
C ASP A 486 19.53 13.93 -8.00
N ARG A 487 18.64 14.77 -7.45
CA ARG A 487 18.69 16.24 -7.59
C ARG A 487 18.92 17.02 -6.30
N MET A 488 18.49 16.51 -5.13
CA MET A 488 18.50 17.30 -3.89
C MET A 488 19.90 17.79 -3.50
N HIS A 489 20.91 16.92 -3.64
CA HIS A 489 22.30 17.28 -3.34
C HIS A 489 22.86 18.38 -4.26
N GLU A 490 22.40 18.44 -5.52
CA GLU A 490 22.80 19.50 -6.47
C GLU A 490 22.18 20.83 -6.09
N PHE A 491 20.90 20.87 -5.71
CA PHE A 491 20.27 22.10 -5.24
C PHE A 491 20.89 22.64 -3.96
N VAL A 492 21.16 21.75 -2.99
CA VAL A 492 21.90 22.12 -1.79
C VAL A 492 23.30 22.63 -2.14
N ALA A 493 24.00 21.99 -3.08
CA ALA A 493 25.32 22.42 -3.51
C ALA A 493 25.30 23.81 -4.15
N GLU A 494 24.40 24.04 -5.10
CA GLU A 494 24.23 25.32 -5.78
C GLU A 494 23.87 26.43 -4.80
N ASP A 495 22.91 26.20 -3.90
CA ASP A 495 22.45 27.22 -2.95
C ASP A 495 23.51 27.55 -1.90
N VAL A 496 24.31 26.56 -1.48
CA VAL A 496 25.46 26.77 -0.57
C VAL A 496 26.60 27.50 -1.29
N MET A 497 26.92 27.12 -2.53
CA MET A 497 27.97 27.76 -3.33
C MET A 497 27.61 29.21 -3.71
N ALA A 498 26.33 29.49 -4.00
CA ALA A 498 25.85 30.83 -4.34
C ALA A 498 26.09 31.85 -3.22
N LEU A 499 26.23 31.39 -1.97
CA LEU A 499 26.55 32.24 -0.83
C LEU A 499 28.03 32.60 -0.71
N GLY A 500 28.93 31.96 -1.46
CA GLY A 500 30.32 32.39 -1.63
C GLY A 500 31.19 32.43 -0.36
N LEU A 501 30.86 31.67 0.68
CA LEU A 501 31.50 31.78 2.00
C LEU A 501 32.32 30.54 2.39
N ASN A 502 33.59 30.78 2.69
CA ASN A 502 34.54 29.78 3.19
C ASN A 502 34.31 29.53 4.69
N ASN A 503 33.84 28.33 5.02
CA ASN A 503 33.87 27.66 6.33
C ASN A 503 33.21 28.39 7.52
N ALA A 504 32.10 27.79 7.98
CA ALA A 504 31.23 28.17 9.11
C ALA A 504 30.15 29.22 8.77
N LEU A 505 29.13 28.77 8.03
CA LEU A 505 27.87 29.51 7.90
C LEU A 505 27.14 29.56 9.26
N PRO A 506 26.66 30.73 9.70
CA PRO A 506 25.79 30.84 10.86
C PRO A 506 24.51 29.99 10.71
N HIS A 507 23.92 29.57 11.83
CA HIS A 507 22.69 28.75 11.85
C HIS A 507 21.57 29.31 10.96
N THR A 508 21.37 30.62 10.95
CA THR A 508 20.34 31.30 10.14
C THR A 508 20.57 31.18 8.64
N VAL A 509 21.83 31.09 8.22
CA VAL A 509 22.20 30.97 6.80
C VAL A 509 22.00 29.55 6.31
N TRP A 510 22.34 28.53 7.10
CA TRP A 510 22.04 27.14 6.78
C TRP A 510 20.55 26.89 6.63
N LYS A 511 19.76 27.38 7.60
CA LYS A 511 18.30 27.24 7.58
C LYS A 511 17.68 27.79 6.30
N GLY A 512 17.92 29.07 6.00
CA GLY A 512 17.33 29.70 4.81
C GLY A 512 17.83 29.10 3.50
N THR A 513 19.05 28.54 3.47
CA THR A 513 19.60 27.88 2.27
C THR A 513 18.92 26.55 2.01
N ILE A 514 18.76 25.72 3.04
CA ILE A 514 18.13 24.41 2.87
C ILE A 514 16.62 24.55 2.62
N GLU A 515 15.94 25.50 3.27
CA GLU A 515 14.54 25.81 2.97
C GLU A 515 14.35 26.19 1.48
N ARG A 516 15.27 26.99 0.91
CA ARG A 516 15.26 27.29 -0.53
C ARG A 516 15.49 26.04 -1.38
N SER A 517 16.42 25.18 -1.01
CA SER A 517 16.69 23.94 -1.77
C SER A 517 15.48 23.00 -1.77
N PHE A 518 14.78 22.85 -0.64
CA PHE A 518 13.55 22.04 -0.56
C PHE A 518 12.42 22.65 -1.38
N ALA A 519 12.24 23.98 -1.35
CA ALA A 519 11.25 24.66 -2.18
C ALA A 519 11.55 24.53 -3.69
N ARG A 520 12.84 24.59 -4.08
CA ARG A 520 13.28 24.35 -5.47
C ARG A 520 13.02 22.90 -5.90
N MET A 521 13.31 21.94 -5.01
CA MET A 521 13.04 20.52 -5.24
C MET A 521 11.55 20.26 -5.44
N ASP A 522 10.71 20.81 -4.56
CA ASP A 522 9.26 20.70 -4.65
C ASP A 522 8.71 21.35 -5.93
N ALA A 523 9.23 22.51 -6.32
CA ALA A 523 8.87 23.15 -7.59
C ALA A 523 9.30 22.30 -8.82
N GLU A 524 10.45 21.63 -8.78
CA GLU A 524 10.87 20.72 -9.86
C GLU A 524 9.89 19.54 -10.00
N THR A 525 9.42 18.98 -8.88
CA THR A 525 8.41 17.90 -8.91
C THR A 525 7.06 18.35 -9.51
N ALA A 526 6.68 19.61 -9.31
CA ALA A 526 5.44 20.17 -9.84
C ALA A 526 5.49 20.49 -11.35
N ASN A 527 6.68 20.74 -11.90
CA ASN A 527 6.86 21.18 -13.29
C ASN A 527 7.00 20.01 -14.30
N GLY A 528 7.24 18.77 -13.85
CA GLY A 528 7.27 17.58 -14.71
C GLY A 528 8.46 17.48 -15.69
N ASP A 529 9.40 18.42 -15.65
CA ASP A 529 10.52 18.54 -16.61
C ASP A 529 11.73 17.62 -16.29
N GLY A 530 11.66 16.83 -15.21
CA GLY A 530 12.84 16.16 -14.61
C GLY A 530 13.33 14.87 -15.27
N VAL A 531 12.65 14.31 -16.28
CA VAL A 531 13.14 13.08 -16.96
C VAL A 531 13.72 13.46 -18.31
N ARG A 532 15.04 13.68 -18.37
CA ARG A 532 15.75 13.67 -19.67
C ARG A 532 15.67 12.27 -20.26
N PRO A 533 15.08 12.07 -21.46
CA PRO A 533 15.03 10.75 -22.06
C PRO A 533 16.44 10.26 -22.37
N SER A 534 16.72 9.00 -22.01
CA SER A 534 17.89 8.27 -22.51
C SER A 534 17.98 8.45 -24.04
N PRO A 535 19.18 8.68 -24.62
CA PRO A 535 19.34 9.00 -26.03
C PRO A 535 19.01 7.76 -26.89
N GLY A 536 17.72 7.54 -27.14
CA GLY A 536 17.19 6.37 -27.83
C GLY A 536 15.68 6.35 -28.03
N CYS A 537 14.88 7.05 -27.20
CA CYS A 537 13.42 7.16 -27.46
C CYS A 537 13.08 8.44 -28.23
N ARG A 538 12.31 8.28 -29.31
CA ARG A 538 11.78 9.37 -30.16
C ARG A 538 10.35 9.78 -29.78
N CYS A 539 9.97 9.58 -28.53
CA CYS A 539 8.62 9.77 -28.03
C CYS A 539 8.46 11.15 -27.34
N GLU A 540 7.85 12.13 -28.02
CA GLU A 540 7.43 13.42 -27.44
C GLU A 540 6.10 13.27 -26.66
N LEU A 541 6.12 12.52 -25.57
CA LEU A 541 5.01 12.53 -24.60
C LEU A 541 5.51 13.23 -23.34
N GLN A 542 5.04 14.45 -23.10
CA GLN A 542 5.20 15.10 -21.80
C GLN A 542 4.59 14.19 -20.72
N PRO A 543 5.31 13.90 -19.62
CA PRO A 543 4.75 13.10 -18.53
C PRO A 543 3.56 13.86 -17.90
N PRO A 544 2.39 13.21 -17.72
CA PRO A 544 1.26 13.86 -17.05
C PRO A 544 1.60 14.17 -15.59
N LYS A 545 1.17 15.33 -15.11
CA LYS A 545 1.40 15.83 -13.74
C LYS A 545 0.92 14.82 -12.70
N SER A 546 1.82 14.36 -11.83
CA SER A 546 1.51 13.41 -10.75
C SER A 546 1.20 14.16 -9.46
N ASP A 547 -0.01 14.74 -9.35
CA ASP A 547 -0.40 15.59 -8.21
C ASP A 547 -0.54 14.82 -6.88
N HIS A 548 -0.50 13.48 -6.89
CA HIS A 548 -0.75 12.58 -5.73
C HIS A 548 0.45 11.74 -5.31
N VAL A 549 1.66 12.08 -5.76
CA VAL A 549 2.91 11.39 -5.42
C VAL A 549 3.80 12.35 -4.66
N GLY A 550 4.45 11.86 -3.61
CA GLY A 550 5.35 12.64 -2.79
C GLY A 550 6.47 11.80 -2.22
N SER A 551 7.34 12.46 -1.46
CA SER A 551 8.39 11.81 -0.70
C SER A 551 8.66 12.61 0.56
N THR A 552 8.85 11.92 1.69
CA THR A 552 9.54 12.53 2.81
C THR A 552 11.03 12.61 2.52
N ALA A 553 11.73 13.50 3.21
CA ALA A 553 13.16 13.68 3.04
C ALA A 553 13.82 14.01 4.38
N VAL A 554 14.79 13.20 4.78
CA VAL A 554 15.75 13.55 5.83
C VAL A 554 17.13 13.63 5.22
N VAL A 555 17.77 14.79 5.36
CA VAL A 555 19.08 15.10 4.78
C VAL A 555 20.05 15.49 5.90
N ALA A 556 21.26 14.96 5.88
CA ALA A 556 22.37 15.36 6.73
C ALA A 556 23.57 15.82 5.90
N ILE A 557 24.08 17.01 6.22
CA ILE A 557 25.34 17.54 5.73
C ILE A 557 26.34 17.44 6.86
N VAL A 558 27.32 16.56 6.71
CA VAL A 558 28.36 16.31 7.72
C VAL A 558 29.64 16.99 7.27
N SER A 559 30.15 17.91 8.08
CA SER A 559 31.48 18.49 7.94
C SER A 559 32.38 18.06 9.10
N ARG A 560 33.60 18.59 9.16
CA ARG A 560 34.49 18.38 10.30
C ARG A 560 33.94 18.96 11.61
N THR A 561 33.25 20.09 11.52
CA THR A 561 32.90 20.90 12.69
C THR A 561 31.41 20.86 13.03
N HIS A 562 30.55 20.56 12.04
CA HIS A 562 29.11 20.61 12.23
C HIS A 562 28.40 19.47 11.51
N ILE A 563 27.22 19.12 12.01
CA ILE A 563 26.22 18.27 11.38
C ILE A 563 24.98 19.14 11.19
N VAL A 564 24.59 19.35 9.94
CA VAL A 564 23.35 20.04 9.59
C VAL A 564 22.33 19.00 9.18
N VAL A 565 21.20 18.91 9.89
CA VAL A 565 20.11 18.00 9.54
C VAL A 565 18.90 18.81 9.11
N ALA A 566 18.28 18.42 8.01
CA ALA A 566 17.01 18.95 7.56
C ALA A 566 16.02 17.81 7.38
N ASN A 567 14.87 17.89 8.04
CA ASN A 567 13.82 16.89 7.96
C ASN A 567 12.53 17.49 7.39
N CYS A 568 11.91 16.80 6.45
CA CYS A 568 10.60 17.09 5.90
C CYS A 568 9.81 15.77 5.79
N GLY A 569 9.19 15.37 6.90
CA GLY A 569 8.30 14.22 7.00
C GLY A 569 8.59 13.40 8.27
N ASP A 570 8.39 12.10 8.21
CA ASP A 570 8.51 11.17 9.34
C ASP A 570 9.69 10.19 9.27
N SER A 571 10.56 10.35 8.27
CA SER A 571 11.94 9.88 8.38
C SER A 571 12.68 10.61 9.52
N ARG A 572 13.73 10.00 10.08
CA ARG A 572 14.43 10.57 11.25
C ARG A 572 15.95 10.41 11.20
N ALA A 573 16.64 11.41 11.74
CA ALA A 573 18.08 11.41 11.99
C ALA A 573 18.39 11.43 13.50
N VAL A 574 19.25 10.52 13.95
CA VAL A 574 19.64 10.37 15.36
C VAL A 574 21.16 10.29 15.48
N LEU A 575 21.73 11.15 16.32
CA LEU A 575 23.15 11.16 16.67
C LEU A 575 23.39 10.31 17.93
N CYS A 576 24.38 9.43 17.92
CA CYS A 576 24.87 8.75 19.12
C CYS A 576 26.09 9.51 19.64
N ARG A 577 25.96 10.16 20.80
CA ARG A 577 27.06 10.87 21.48
C ARG A 577 27.28 10.26 22.86
N ASN A 578 28.49 9.78 23.13
CA ASN A 578 28.85 9.12 24.39
C ASN A 578 27.86 8.00 24.79
N GLY A 579 27.38 7.22 23.82
CA GLY A 579 26.38 6.17 24.03
C GLY A 579 24.94 6.64 24.28
N VAL A 580 24.66 7.94 24.20
CA VAL A 580 23.32 8.52 24.39
C VAL A 580 22.73 8.92 23.02
N PRO A 581 21.50 8.51 22.69
CA PRO A 581 20.83 8.97 21.48
C PRO A 581 20.36 10.42 21.63
N ILE A 582 20.72 11.26 20.66
CA ILE A 582 20.33 12.66 20.52
C ILE A 582 19.57 12.78 19.20
N PRO A 583 18.23 12.92 19.21
CA PRO A 583 17.45 13.18 18.00
C PRO A 583 17.88 14.51 17.39
N LEU A 584 18.28 14.49 16.11
CA LEU A 584 18.60 15.70 15.34
C LEU A 584 17.42 16.16 14.47
N SER A 585 16.39 15.34 14.35
CA SER A 585 15.11 15.69 13.73
C SER A 585 13.94 15.14 14.53
N PHE A 586 12.77 15.72 14.29
CA PHE A 586 11.49 15.28 14.83
C PHE A 586 10.51 15.01 13.70
N ASP A 587 9.70 13.98 13.86
CA ASP A 587 8.75 13.55 12.84
C ASP A 587 7.63 14.59 12.67
N HIS A 588 7.32 14.91 11.42
CA HIS A 588 6.20 15.77 11.08
C HIS A 588 4.90 14.96 11.00
N LYS A 589 4.42 14.44 12.13
CA LYS A 589 3.14 13.73 12.22
C LYS A 589 1.97 14.72 12.36
N PRO A 590 0.81 14.50 11.72
CA PRO A 590 -0.34 15.43 11.76
C PRO A 590 -0.94 15.68 13.13
N ASP A 591 -0.71 14.81 14.11
CA ASP A 591 -1.16 14.96 15.50
C ASP A 591 -0.12 15.64 16.42
N ARG A 592 1.05 16.03 15.89
CA ARG A 592 1.97 16.92 16.60
C ARG A 592 1.29 18.28 16.77
N GLU A 593 1.30 18.83 17.98
CA GLU A 593 0.43 19.95 18.38
C GLU A 593 0.55 21.18 17.45
N ASP A 594 1.77 21.57 17.08
CA ASP A 594 2.03 22.69 16.16
C ASP A 594 1.61 22.39 14.72
N GLU A 595 1.84 21.17 14.23
CA GLU A 595 1.41 20.75 12.89
C GLU A 595 -0.12 20.64 12.78
N LEU A 596 -0.79 20.12 13.82
CA LEU A 596 -2.25 20.05 13.90
C LEU A 596 -2.85 21.45 13.81
N LEU A 597 -2.36 22.39 14.63
CA LEU A 597 -2.80 23.77 14.61
C LEU A 597 -2.55 24.44 13.25
N ARG A 598 -1.39 24.17 12.63
CA ARG A 598 -1.07 24.68 11.28
C ARG A 598 -2.05 24.17 10.23
N ILE A 599 -2.35 22.86 10.24
CA ILE A 599 -3.27 22.22 9.30
C ILE A 599 -4.68 22.80 9.48
N GLU A 600 -5.17 22.89 10.72
CA GLU A 600 -6.51 23.41 11.03
C GLU A 600 -6.63 24.90 10.70
N ALA A 601 -5.59 25.70 10.96
CA ALA A 601 -5.56 27.13 10.61
C ALA A 601 -5.61 27.36 9.10
N ALA A 602 -5.05 26.44 8.30
CA ALA A 602 -5.17 26.46 6.84
C ALA A 602 -6.54 26.00 6.32
N GLY A 603 -7.47 25.60 7.21
CA GLY A 603 -8.77 25.01 6.86
C GLY A 603 -8.76 23.50 6.65
N GLY A 604 -7.67 22.84 7.03
CA GLY A 604 -7.45 21.41 6.93
C GLY A 604 -8.14 20.63 8.03
N ARG A 605 -8.14 19.29 7.91
CA ARG A 605 -8.57 18.41 8.99
C ARG A 605 -7.58 17.27 9.20
N VAL A 606 -7.34 16.93 10.46
CA VAL A 606 -6.64 15.70 10.83
C VAL A 606 -7.67 14.67 11.25
N ILE A 607 -7.65 13.51 10.59
CA ILE A 607 -8.60 12.43 10.80
C ILE A 607 -7.82 11.21 11.30
N TYR A 608 -8.26 10.64 12.41
CA TYR A 608 -7.71 9.40 12.94
C TYR A 608 -8.27 8.21 12.17
N TRP A 609 -7.48 7.71 11.22
CA TRP A 609 -7.80 6.57 10.37
C TRP A 609 -6.53 5.74 10.21
N ASP A 610 -6.35 4.73 11.07
CA ASP A 610 -5.08 3.98 11.16
C ASP A 610 -3.87 4.93 11.38
N GLY A 611 -3.95 5.70 12.46
CA GLY A 611 -3.05 6.82 12.76
C GLY A 611 -3.66 8.19 12.41
N ALA A 612 -3.00 9.26 12.85
CA ALA A 612 -3.40 10.62 12.50
C ALA A 612 -3.02 10.94 11.05
N ARG A 613 -3.99 11.39 10.26
CA ARG A 613 -3.78 11.65 8.83
C ARG A 613 -4.37 12.98 8.36
N VAL A 614 -3.67 13.70 7.50
CA VAL A 614 -4.18 14.90 6.83
C VAL A 614 -5.32 14.48 5.88
N PHE A 615 -6.54 14.98 6.15
CA PHE A 615 -7.80 14.57 5.53
C PHE A 615 -8.08 13.06 5.52
N GLY A 616 -7.46 12.29 6.42
CA GLY A 616 -7.57 10.83 6.41
C GLY A 616 -6.71 10.15 5.33
N VAL A 617 -5.84 10.90 4.65
CA VAL A 617 -5.03 10.43 3.51
C VAL A 617 -3.57 10.18 3.93
N LEU A 618 -2.79 11.22 4.17
CA LEU A 618 -1.34 11.11 4.45
C LEU A 618 -1.04 11.10 5.95
N ALA A 619 -0.15 10.20 6.38
CA ALA A 619 0.27 10.04 7.78
C ALA A 619 1.39 11.01 8.20
N MET A 620 1.88 11.82 7.26
CA MET A 620 2.81 12.92 7.46
C MET A 620 2.14 14.25 7.11
N SER A 621 2.58 15.30 7.79
CA SER A 621 2.09 16.68 7.63
C SER A 621 2.97 17.53 6.73
N ARG A 622 4.18 17.05 6.39
CA ARG A 622 5.13 17.70 5.50
C ARG A 622 5.78 16.67 4.57
N ALA A 623 5.93 17.02 3.30
CA ALA A 623 6.53 16.19 2.26
C ALA A 623 6.85 17.04 1.02
N ILE A 624 7.79 16.57 0.20
CA ILE A 624 8.08 17.11 -1.14
C ILE A 624 7.10 16.46 -2.13
N GLY A 625 6.46 17.25 -2.98
CA GLY A 625 5.40 16.77 -3.89
C GLY A 625 4.01 16.96 -3.31
N ASP A 626 3.14 15.94 -3.42
CA ASP A 626 1.76 15.93 -2.89
C ASP A 626 0.95 17.19 -3.22
N ASN A 627 1.08 17.69 -4.45
CA ASN A 627 0.47 18.96 -4.86
C ASN A 627 -1.05 19.02 -4.60
N CYS A 628 -1.74 17.87 -4.61
CA CYS A 628 -3.16 17.78 -4.31
C CYS A 628 -3.55 18.11 -2.86
N LEU A 629 -2.60 18.03 -1.91
CA LEU A 629 -2.81 18.27 -0.48
C LEU A 629 -2.19 19.59 -0.01
N LYS A 630 -1.67 20.41 -0.94
CA LYS A 630 -1.28 21.79 -0.63
C LYS A 630 -2.54 22.64 -0.42
N PRO A 631 -2.56 23.56 0.57
CA PRO A 631 -1.46 24.02 1.41
C PRO A 631 -1.28 23.26 2.75
N PHE A 632 -1.93 22.12 2.94
CA PHE A 632 -1.96 21.41 4.22
C PHE A 632 -0.70 20.57 4.45
N VAL A 633 -0.23 19.91 3.39
CA VAL A 633 1.08 19.27 3.34
C VAL A 633 2.05 20.24 2.66
N ILE A 634 3.13 20.59 3.35
CA ILE A 634 4.11 21.60 2.90
C ILE A 634 5.51 20.97 2.76
N PRO A 635 6.34 21.47 1.83
CA PRO A 635 7.70 20.97 1.63
C PRO A 635 8.73 21.58 2.60
N ASP A 636 8.29 22.40 3.56
CA ASP A 636 9.16 23.20 4.43
C ASP A 636 9.89 22.32 5.48
N PRO A 637 11.22 22.21 5.43
CA PRO A 637 11.97 21.38 6.37
C PRO A 637 12.19 22.06 7.73
N GLU A 638 12.28 21.27 8.79
CA GLU A 638 12.88 21.71 10.06
C GLU A 638 14.39 21.44 10.01
N VAL A 639 15.19 22.50 10.20
CA VAL A 639 16.66 22.44 10.11
C VAL A 639 17.30 22.59 11.48
N THR A 640 18.19 21.66 11.83
CA THR A 640 19.04 21.71 13.03
C THR A 640 20.52 21.77 12.63
N VAL A 641 21.30 22.58 13.34
CA VAL A 641 22.76 22.66 13.18
C VAL A 641 23.40 22.29 14.50
N THR A 642 24.16 21.20 14.51
CA THR A 642 24.80 20.64 15.69
C THR A 642 26.31 20.69 15.54
N GLU A 643 27.01 21.30 16.50
CA GLU A 643 28.48 21.24 16.58
C GLU A 643 28.93 19.81 16.90
N ARG A 644 29.97 19.36 16.18
CA ARG A 644 30.57 18.06 16.40
C ARG A 644 31.43 18.08 17.65
N ASP A 645 31.33 16.99 18.39
CA ASP A 645 32.08 16.77 19.62
C ASP A 645 32.92 15.49 19.50
N ASP A 646 34.00 15.41 20.28
CA ASP A 646 34.86 14.22 20.35
C ASP A 646 34.11 12.97 20.83
N GLY A 647 32.97 13.14 21.52
CA GLY A 647 32.07 12.07 21.94
C GLY A 647 31.14 11.53 20.86
N ASP A 648 31.15 12.10 19.65
CA ASP A 648 30.29 11.63 18.54
C ASP A 648 30.74 10.27 18.01
N GLU A 649 29.88 9.27 18.17
CA GLU A 649 30.16 7.89 17.74
C GLU A 649 29.63 7.62 16.34
N CYS A 650 28.33 7.85 16.11
CA CYS A 650 27.70 7.64 14.81
C CYS A 650 26.45 8.47 14.60
N LEU A 651 26.09 8.67 13.35
CA LEU A 651 24.84 9.27 12.92
C LEU A 651 24.03 8.23 12.15
N ILE A 652 22.74 8.11 12.46
CA ILE A 652 21.80 7.19 11.81
C ILE A 652 20.70 8.02 11.15
N LEU A 653 20.50 7.85 9.84
CA LEU A 653 19.33 8.35 9.12
C LEU A 653 18.53 7.14 8.65
N ALA A 654 17.21 7.15 8.85
CA ALA A 654 16.37 6.09 8.31
C ALA A 654 14.92 6.53 8.06
N SER A 655 14.23 5.78 7.18
CA SER A 655 12.78 5.85 6.96
C SER A 655 12.01 5.34 8.17
N ASP A 656 10.70 5.63 8.20
CA ASP A 656 9.82 5.22 9.31
C ASP A 656 9.71 3.69 9.44
N GLY A 657 9.96 2.95 8.36
CA GLY A 657 10.07 1.49 8.37
C GLY A 657 11.12 0.96 9.37
N LEU A 658 12.11 1.76 9.77
CA LEU A 658 12.96 1.48 10.92
C LEU A 658 12.34 1.99 12.24
N TRP A 659 11.99 3.27 12.29
CA TRP A 659 11.67 4.00 13.52
C TRP A 659 10.33 3.62 14.16
N ASP A 660 9.39 3.07 13.38
CA ASP A 660 8.11 2.58 13.86
C ASP A 660 8.24 1.35 14.77
N VAL A 661 9.33 0.59 14.61
CA VAL A 661 9.56 -0.67 15.35
C VAL A 661 10.80 -0.66 16.25
N LEU A 662 11.63 0.40 16.16
CA LEU A 662 12.87 0.55 16.90
C LEU A 662 12.96 1.90 17.58
N SER A 663 13.26 1.89 18.89
CA SER A 663 13.58 3.10 19.62
C SER A 663 14.97 3.63 19.24
N ASN A 664 15.14 4.95 19.37
CA ASN A 664 16.43 5.63 19.18
C ASN A 664 17.55 4.97 20.01
N GLU A 665 17.26 4.60 21.26
CA GLU A 665 18.20 3.89 22.14
C GLU A 665 18.63 2.53 21.58
N THR A 666 17.68 1.73 21.07
CA THR A 666 17.99 0.42 20.51
C THR A 666 18.86 0.57 19.27
N ALA A 667 18.52 1.51 18.39
CA ALA A 667 19.25 1.75 17.15
C ALA A 667 20.69 2.19 17.42
N CYS A 668 20.89 3.19 18.29
CA CYS A 668 22.23 3.67 18.66
C CYS A 668 23.07 2.58 19.35
N ASN A 669 22.48 1.77 20.22
CA ASN A 669 23.20 0.66 20.86
C ASN A 669 23.70 -0.37 19.86
N ILE A 670 22.87 -0.76 18.89
CA ILE A 670 23.25 -1.74 17.85
C ILE A 670 24.34 -1.17 16.95
N ALA A 671 24.18 0.07 16.47
CA ALA A 671 25.19 0.72 15.65
C ALA A 671 26.53 0.79 16.39
N ARG A 672 26.52 1.18 17.66
CA ARG A 672 27.71 1.22 18.52
C ARG A 672 28.34 -0.17 18.71
N MET A 673 27.54 -1.22 18.90
CA MET A 673 28.06 -2.59 19.02
C MET A 673 28.80 -3.02 17.74
N CYS A 674 28.23 -2.78 16.56
CA CYS A 674 28.87 -3.09 15.28
C CYS A 674 30.14 -2.26 15.06
N LEU A 675 30.11 -0.97 15.41
CA LEU A 675 31.24 -0.06 15.26
C LEU A 675 32.40 -0.36 16.22
N ASN A 676 32.13 -0.97 17.38
CA ASN A 676 33.13 -1.33 18.38
C ASN A 676 33.62 -2.78 18.27
N GLY A 677 32.77 -3.69 17.77
CA GLY A 677 33.08 -5.10 17.57
C GLY A 677 33.64 -5.34 16.17
N GLY A 678 34.97 -5.32 16.02
CA GLY A 678 35.61 -5.88 14.83
C GLY A 678 35.28 -7.36 14.70
N GLY A 679 34.33 -7.70 13.82
CA GLY A 679 34.06 -9.04 13.27
C GLY A 679 33.78 -10.16 14.27
N VAL A 680 32.51 -10.52 14.44
CA VAL A 680 32.18 -11.93 14.73
C VAL A 680 32.30 -12.68 13.41
N ARG A 681 33.50 -13.20 13.10
CA ARG A 681 33.69 -14.18 12.03
C ARG A 681 32.86 -15.43 12.38
N GLY A 682 31.71 -15.58 11.71
CA GLY A 682 31.04 -16.87 11.58
C GLY A 682 31.82 -17.73 10.58
N GLU A 683 32.14 -18.96 10.97
CA GLU A 683 32.74 -19.97 10.10
C GLU A 683 31.90 -20.17 8.84
N ALA A 684 32.45 -19.77 7.69
CA ALA A 684 31.95 -20.14 6.38
C ALA A 684 33.15 -20.55 5.50
N ALA A 685 33.19 -21.86 5.23
CA ALA A 685 33.84 -22.58 4.14
C ALA A 685 35.08 -21.95 3.47
N GLU A 686 36.22 -22.63 3.65
CA GLU A 686 37.31 -22.66 2.69
C GLU A 686 36.78 -23.01 1.29
N THR A 687 37.01 -22.11 0.33
CA THR A 687 37.23 -22.49 -1.06
C THR A 687 38.43 -21.73 -1.58
N ASP A 688 39.47 -22.48 -1.87
CA ASP A 688 40.66 -22.11 -2.63
C ASP A 688 40.31 -21.32 -3.90
N THR A 689 40.97 -20.18 -4.09
CA THR A 689 41.62 -19.83 -5.36
C THR A 689 42.71 -18.80 -5.11
N ALA A 690 43.96 -19.27 -5.14
CA ALA A 690 45.14 -18.44 -5.30
C ALA A 690 45.40 -18.16 -6.79
N SER A 691 45.55 -16.88 -7.16
CA SER A 691 46.45 -16.48 -8.27
C SER A 691 46.68 -14.96 -8.29
N ARG A 692 47.95 -14.54 -8.09
CA ARG A 692 48.72 -13.42 -8.70
C ARG A 692 48.13 -12.00 -8.65
N SER A 693 48.87 -10.91 -8.45
CA SER A 693 50.31 -10.62 -8.54
C SER A 693 50.60 -9.34 -7.75
N GLU A 694 51.79 -9.27 -7.17
CA GLU A 694 52.44 -8.02 -6.78
C GLU A 694 52.85 -7.31 -8.07
N ASP A 695 52.35 -6.10 -8.32
CA ASP A 695 52.97 -5.10 -9.19
C ASP A 695 52.43 -3.72 -8.78
N ASP A 696 53.36 -2.79 -8.59
CA ASP A 696 53.17 -1.40 -8.21
C ASP A 696 52.35 -0.62 -9.26
N ASP A 697 51.31 0.11 -8.83
CA ASP A 697 50.74 1.21 -9.60
C ASP A 697 50.26 2.33 -8.64
N GLU A 698 50.64 3.55 -9.02
CA GLU A 698 50.57 4.79 -8.26
C GLU A 698 49.14 5.20 -7.86
N GLU A 699 49.03 5.70 -6.62
CA GLU A 699 47.80 6.20 -5.99
C GLU A 699 47.13 7.36 -6.76
N LEU A 700 45.95 7.10 -7.33
CA LEU A 700 44.90 8.10 -7.53
C LEU A 700 43.81 7.85 -6.48
N GLY A 701 43.86 8.62 -5.40
CA GLY A 701 43.04 8.43 -4.19
C GLY A 701 41.53 8.58 -4.42
N ASP A 702 40.84 7.44 -4.42
CA ASP A 702 39.38 7.34 -4.34
C ASP A 702 38.87 7.82 -2.96
N CYS A 703 37.93 8.75 -2.96
CA CYS A 703 37.52 9.50 -1.77
C CYS A 703 36.16 9.05 -1.23
N GLY A 704 36.15 8.00 -0.40
CA GLY A 704 35.01 7.64 0.47
C GLY A 704 34.56 6.19 0.33
N GLY A 705 35.20 5.29 1.06
CA GLY A 705 34.85 3.86 1.05
C GLY A 705 33.71 3.51 2.00
N VAL A 706 32.75 2.74 1.48
CA VAL A 706 31.76 1.99 2.28
C VAL A 706 32.53 1.18 3.33
N ASP A 707 32.21 1.40 4.61
CA ASP A 707 32.87 0.73 5.73
C ASP A 707 32.05 -0.51 6.13
N ALA A 708 32.75 -1.63 6.32
CA ALA A 708 32.12 -2.90 6.63
C ALA A 708 31.36 -2.87 7.97
N ALA A 709 31.89 -2.19 8.99
CA ALA A 709 31.22 -2.11 10.29
C ALA A 709 29.97 -1.21 10.24
N CYS A 710 30.01 -0.13 9.45
CA CYS A 710 28.84 0.71 9.19
C CYS A 710 27.78 -0.03 8.37
N SER A 711 28.21 -0.85 7.40
CA SER A 711 27.33 -1.66 6.57
C SER A 711 26.68 -2.79 7.37
N ASP A 712 27.43 -3.44 8.24
CA ASP A 712 26.92 -4.43 9.18
C ASP A 712 25.93 -3.82 10.16
N ALA A 713 26.20 -2.60 10.65
CA ALA A 713 25.26 -1.85 11.48
C ALA A 713 23.96 -1.57 10.73
N ALA A 714 24.03 -1.00 9.53
CA ALA A 714 22.85 -0.70 8.71
C ALA A 714 22.05 -1.98 8.42
N LEU A 715 22.72 -3.07 8.02
CA LEU A 715 22.07 -4.35 7.72
C LEU A 715 21.44 -5.01 8.96
N LEU A 716 22.09 -4.93 10.12
CA LEU A 716 21.56 -5.51 11.36
C LEU A 716 20.34 -4.72 11.86
N LEU A 717 20.36 -3.40 11.73
CA LEU A 717 19.20 -2.54 12.01
C LEU A 717 18.01 -2.92 11.12
N THR A 718 18.23 -3.05 9.82
CA THR A 718 17.21 -3.50 8.86
C THR A 718 16.67 -4.89 9.21
N LYS A 719 17.55 -5.87 9.49
CA LYS A 719 17.14 -7.22 9.88
C LYS A 719 16.33 -7.24 11.17
N LEU A 720 16.69 -6.40 12.14
CA LEU A 720 15.96 -6.31 13.39
C LEU A 720 14.59 -5.66 13.19
N ALA A 721 14.47 -4.64 12.34
CA ALA A 721 13.18 -4.06 11.98
C ALA A 721 12.27 -5.09 11.31
N LEU A 722 12.79 -5.90 10.38
CA LEU A 722 12.05 -7.01 9.76
C LEU A 722 11.62 -8.07 10.78
N ALA A 723 12.49 -8.40 11.73
CA ALA A 723 12.20 -9.34 12.82
C ALA A 723 11.14 -8.80 13.79
N ARG A 724 11.10 -7.47 14.00
CA ARG A 724 10.06 -6.76 14.75
C ARG A 724 8.81 -6.45 13.93
N GLN A 725 8.65 -7.13 12.79
CA GLN A 725 7.45 -7.08 11.96
C GLN A 725 7.21 -5.72 11.28
N SER A 726 8.26 -4.93 11.01
CA SER A 726 8.13 -3.81 10.08
C SER A 726 7.56 -4.31 8.75
N ALA A 727 6.52 -3.63 8.29
CA ALA A 727 5.79 -3.95 7.06
C ALA A 727 6.20 -3.06 5.89
N ASP A 728 7.01 -2.02 6.14
CA ASP A 728 7.35 -1.01 5.16
C ASP A 728 8.66 -1.25 4.40
N ASN A 729 8.96 -0.36 3.45
CA ASN A 729 10.33 -0.17 2.97
C ASN A 729 11.23 0.28 4.12
N ILE A 730 12.48 -0.17 4.11
CA ILE A 730 13.42 0.12 5.19
C ILE A 730 14.72 0.58 4.55
N SER A 731 15.03 1.85 4.77
CA SER A 731 16.27 2.48 4.31
C SER A 731 17.03 3.04 5.49
N VAL A 732 18.28 2.64 5.63
CA VAL A 732 19.13 2.99 6.77
C VAL A 732 20.50 3.42 6.28
N VAL A 733 20.93 4.61 6.72
CA VAL A 733 22.30 5.11 6.54
C VAL A 733 22.95 5.24 7.91
N VAL A 734 24.11 4.62 8.09
CA VAL A 734 24.93 4.74 9.30
C VAL A 734 26.25 5.40 8.93
N VAL A 735 26.60 6.49 9.61
CA VAL A 735 27.85 7.24 9.41
C VAL A 735 28.69 7.16 10.68
N ASP A 736 29.94 6.69 10.58
CA ASP A 736 30.89 6.67 11.69
C ASP A 736 31.55 8.05 11.84
N LEU A 737 31.34 8.66 13.01
CA LEU A 737 31.80 10.02 13.32
C LEU A 737 33.06 10.04 14.20
N ARG A 738 33.61 8.87 14.58
CA ARG A 738 34.74 8.78 15.51
C ARG A 738 36.06 9.22 14.88
N ASN A 739 36.81 10.05 15.60
CA ASN A 739 38.17 10.43 15.23
C ASN A 739 39.19 9.37 15.73
N LYS A 740 39.76 8.56 14.82
CA LYS A 740 40.71 7.47 15.18
C LYS A 740 42.04 7.94 15.83
N ARG A 741 42.39 9.23 15.78
CA ARG A 741 43.70 9.75 16.27
C ARG A 741 43.99 9.51 17.76
N LYS A 742 43.00 9.29 18.62
CA LYS A 742 43.22 9.10 20.08
C LYS A 742 43.49 7.66 20.52
N ARG A 743 43.19 6.63 19.71
CA ARG A 743 43.41 5.22 20.11
C ARG A 743 44.89 4.82 20.16
N GLU A 744 45.75 5.46 19.38
CA GLU A 744 47.20 5.19 19.42
C GLU A 744 47.91 5.93 20.57
N THR A 745 47.36 7.05 21.05
CA THR A 745 47.97 7.81 22.16
C THR A 745 47.67 7.21 23.54
N THR A 746 46.56 6.48 23.70
CA THR A 746 46.23 5.80 24.98
C THR A 746 46.84 4.39 25.07
N ALA A 747 47.28 3.81 23.96
CA ALA A 747 47.99 2.52 23.95
C ALA A 747 49.50 2.66 24.23
N ASN A 748 50.06 3.86 24.12
CA ASN A 748 51.48 4.16 24.41
C ASN A 748 51.71 4.83 25.78
N SER A 749 50.69 4.88 26.64
CA SER A 749 50.79 5.44 28.01
C SER A 749 50.29 4.48 29.09
N GLN A 750 50.41 3.17 28.88
CA GLN A 750 50.26 2.14 29.93
C GLN A 750 51.52 1.32 30.06
#